data_AF-A0A5R8KHB5-F1
#
_entry.id   AF-A0A5R8KHB5-F1
#
_cell.length_a   1.000
_cell.length_b   1.000
_cell.length_c   1.000
_cell.angle_alpha   90.00
_cell.angle_beta   90.00
_cell.angle_gamma   90.00
#
_symmetry.space_group_name_H-M   'P 1'
#
loop_
_entity.id
_entity.type
_entity.pdbx_description
1 polymer ?
#
loop_
_entity_poly.entity_id
_entity_poly.type
_entity_poly.pdbx_seq_one_letter_code
_entity_poly.pdbx_strand_id
1 'polypeptide(L)'
;MPTASISSLSPVRIYILWHPGLDESVEVTDVKSGETGPESKPATQNQRGLLLARRLYHWFRLENMEGIPVYFRSAVAYGDSVPPPLYDDPGILNYIIPLIDANMVASPDWRRYVSAFVGGMLPTSPATGSAKTKAKKSPPAAAECVLLPVAMEPLAYNMPESMRRLNFIRHIAKDDQPVDDETLIARLTEVICRDLRARMFQKKASNRIKQPLSPPDKIKIFLSHAKADDTKEAIALKEYIQRETQCEAFFDETDIASGYDYARILENSITQDSAGLVVIQGDNYADRPWCRKEIRDFLQPFAYPNSSKEQRLQYFIHPVIVVQTMKGHQIARTIPELGYSPCIRWATKTPDDYFATPRFVVTTLLREILFSLFHRLLAESIAERKKDCREIFINRSPDPFLINRILANKATNLFLKGNQACSFVHPGYGLSGMDREGLKAAFPQCEFTSFLSRSSSNRWAGLKLKGKVIAISVGNPGDILAKGLWDEHIQELLVRLLRPLLHAQASILYGGTLPKNLKSSPPWEKGINFTVTMLRLLAGERQPINEHEEQPRLYIPTPCHELPISAKTIAQWTDICSFVPVTAEDTGIELKSLQEPAPPSPDPEELAALSYTERQKTQREYEDAKNEYHVRRRAIEARAYSAMRRKVCDSKSLLVCSLPDSLSDTLGTKRVKTHAHILIGGKLLGFAGIMPGLFEEFLHAVRAKKPIYLISEYGGAAALLAKWLIHPPAKQPPELTIEYYKQHSEKYAETFLELEKLPTTLPKMPTPQDAFDKLRGYIDQVSGHGDLAKIFRNGLTHYENLDLLSAGNSGTISRLIWTGIGNLKSTTKKETEHQIAP
;
A
#
# COMPACT_ATOMS: atom_id res chain seq x y z
N MET A 1 -3.90 -21.24 -21.90
CA MET A 1 -2.74 -21.43 -21.00
C MET A 1 -2.92 -20.50 -19.83
N PRO A 2 -2.76 -20.93 -18.56
CA PRO A 2 -2.83 -20.00 -17.45
C PRO A 2 -1.66 -19.02 -17.62
N THR A 3 -1.98 -17.78 -17.96
CA THR A 3 -1.01 -16.69 -18.02
C THR A 3 -0.44 -16.54 -16.62
N ALA A 4 0.87 -16.80 -16.47
CA ALA A 4 1.59 -16.59 -15.22
C ALA A 4 1.16 -15.24 -14.62
N SER A 5 0.64 -15.28 -13.39
CA SER A 5 0.01 -14.13 -12.73
C SER A 5 1.00 -12.96 -12.65
N ILE A 6 0.57 -11.70 -12.73
CA ILE A 6 1.53 -10.58 -12.64
C ILE A 6 2.06 -10.40 -11.18
N SER A 7 1.49 -11.11 -10.17
CA SER A 7 2.12 -11.30 -8.85
C SER A 7 3.25 -12.32 -8.90
N SER A 8 3.33 -13.16 -9.94
CA SER A 8 4.41 -14.12 -10.21
C SER A 8 5.73 -13.48 -10.66
N LEU A 9 5.81 -12.15 -10.78
CA LEU A 9 7.06 -11.50 -11.19
C LEU A 9 8.01 -11.29 -10.04
N SER A 10 7.49 -11.17 -8.82
CA SER A 10 8.33 -11.01 -7.64
C SER A 10 9.13 -12.30 -7.41
N PRO A 11 10.46 -12.26 -7.46
CA PRO A 11 11.29 -13.45 -7.19
C PRO A 11 11.28 -13.84 -5.71
N VAL A 12 10.83 -12.93 -4.83
CA VAL A 12 10.82 -13.07 -3.38
C VAL A 12 9.49 -12.59 -2.81
N ARG A 13 8.96 -13.26 -1.78
CA ARG A 13 7.79 -12.85 -1.00
C ARG A 13 8.04 -13.06 0.48
N ILE A 14 7.35 -12.29 1.31
CA ILE A 14 7.33 -12.43 2.77
C ILE A 14 5.89 -12.76 3.19
N TYR A 15 5.73 -13.72 4.09
CA TYR A 15 4.47 -14.03 4.76
C TYR A 15 4.64 -13.84 6.26
N ILE A 16 3.75 -13.07 6.87
CA ILE A 16 3.68 -12.90 8.32
C ILE A 16 2.47 -13.68 8.82
N LEU A 17 2.73 -14.63 9.71
CA LEU A 17 1.73 -15.55 10.26
C LEU A 17 1.56 -15.25 11.75
N TRP A 18 0.33 -15.11 12.24
CA TRP A 18 0.06 -15.03 13.68
C TRP A 18 -1.30 -15.63 14.01
N HIS A 19 -1.45 -16.20 15.20
CA HIS A 19 -2.73 -16.71 15.66
C HIS A 19 -3.63 -15.53 16.08
N PRO A 20 -4.94 -15.50 15.73
CA PRO A 20 -5.84 -14.42 16.13
C PRO A 20 -5.89 -14.17 17.64
N GLY A 21 -5.78 -15.23 18.45
CA GLY A 21 -5.69 -15.14 19.91
C GLY A 21 -4.54 -14.28 20.44
N LEU A 22 -3.47 -14.03 19.66
CA LEU A 22 -2.40 -13.09 20.03
C LEU A 22 -2.89 -11.64 20.10
N ASP A 23 -3.94 -11.31 19.34
CA ASP A 23 -4.59 -10.01 19.43
C ASP A 23 -5.51 -9.95 20.67
N GLU A 24 -6.05 -11.07 21.13
CA GLU A 24 -6.97 -11.14 22.26
C GLU A 24 -6.28 -11.28 23.63
N SER A 25 -4.99 -11.64 23.67
CA SER A 25 -4.31 -12.17 24.87
C SER A 25 -3.68 -11.15 25.83
N VAL A 26 -3.99 -9.84 25.73
CA VAL A 26 -3.45 -8.87 26.71
C VAL A 26 -4.41 -8.78 27.90
N GLU A 27 -4.26 -9.68 28.86
CA GLU A 27 -4.83 -9.46 30.20
C GLU A 27 -4.24 -8.18 30.78
N VAL A 28 -5.10 -7.20 31.02
CA VAL A 28 -4.75 -5.98 31.75
C VAL A 28 -4.40 -6.39 33.17
N THR A 29 -3.11 -6.46 33.50
CA THR A 29 -2.67 -6.53 34.89
C THR A 29 -3.10 -5.25 35.60
N ASP A 30 -4.04 -5.39 36.54
CA ASP A 30 -4.58 -4.44 37.51
C ASP A 30 -3.89 -3.06 37.55
N VAL A 31 -4.48 -2.06 36.87
CA VAL A 31 -4.29 -0.66 37.25
C VAL A 31 -5.33 -0.34 38.31
N LYS A 32 -4.85 -0.16 39.54
CA LYS A 32 -5.64 0.26 40.69
C LYS A 32 -6.55 1.46 40.34
N SER A 33 -7.81 1.30 40.69
CA SER A 33 -8.93 2.23 40.60
C SER A 33 -8.61 3.65 41.08
N GLY A 34 -8.92 4.66 40.25
CA GLY A 34 -9.07 6.05 40.66
C GLY A 34 -8.87 7.02 39.50
N GLU A 35 -9.86 7.89 39.26
CA GLU A 35 -9.89 9.03 38.32
C GLU A 35 -10.41 8.76 36.89
N THR A 36 -11.71 8.96 36.74
CA THR A 36 -12.46 9.08 35.48
C THR A 36 -12.51 10.55 35.02
N GLY A 37 -11.97 10.85 33.83
CA GLY A 37 -12.20 12.09 33.09
C GLY A 37 -12.60 11.77 31.63
N PRO A 38 -13.39 12.63 30.94
CA PRO A 38 -14.00 12.30 29.65
C PRO A 38 -13.05 12.61 28.50
N GLU A 39 -12.08 11.73 28.30
CA GLU A 39 -11.53 11.46 26.97
C GLU A 39 -11.68 9.96 26.75
N SER A 40 -12.52 9.57 25.80
CA SER A 40 -12.64 8.19 25.36
C SER A 40 -11.27 7.71 24.83
N LYS A 41 -10.46 7.11 25.70
CA LYS A 41 -9.27 6.36 25.32
C LYS A 41 -9.72 5.27 24.33
N PRO A 42 -9.18 5.20 23.11
CA PRO A 42 -9.55 4.14 22.19
C PRO A 42 -9.05 2.80 22.74
N ALA A 43 -9.81 1.74 22.48
CA ALA A 43 -9.52 0.35 22.81
C ALA A 43 -8.26 -0.18 22.07
N THR A 44 -7.07 0.35 22.37
CA THR A 44 -5.80 0.01 21.70
C THR A 44 -4.87 -0.92 22.49
N GLN A 45 -5.41 -1.82 23.33
CA GLN A 45 -4.60 -2.85 24.00
C GLN A 45 -4.82 -4.30 23.48
N ASN A 46 -5.73 -4.55 22.54
CA ASN A 46 -6.08 -5.91 22.05
C ASN A 46 -5.71 -6.18 20.57
N GLN A 47 -4.53 -5.78 20.08
CA GLN A 47 -4.12 -5.98 18.67
C GLN A 47 -2.60 -6.16 18.47
N ARG A 48 -1.93 -6.93 19.33
CA ARG A 48 -0.45 -7.05 19.30
C ARG A 48 0.07 -7.67 18.01
N GLY A 49 -0.52 -8.77 17.56
CA GLY A 49 -0.13 -9.46 16.34
C GLY A 49 -0.34 -8.59 15.11
N LEU A 50 -1.51 -7.94 15.02
CA LEU A 50 -1.83 -7.03 13.92
C LEU A 50 -0.87 -5.83 13.85
N LEU A 51 -0.63 -5.13 14.96
CA LEU A 51 0.25 -3.96 14.98
C LEU A 51 1.69 -4.33 14.57
N LEU A 52 2.21 -5.45 15.08
CA LEU A 52 3.54 -5.92 14.71
C LEU A 52 3.61 -6.35 13.23
N ALA A 53 2.60 -7.06 12.73
CA ALA A 53 2.52 -7.45 11.32
C ALA A 53 2.48 -6.22 10.39
N ARG A 54 1.73 -5.17 10.75
CA ARG A 54 1.69 -3.90 9.98
C ARG A 54 3.01 -3.16 10.04
N ARG A 55 3.69 -3.15 11.19
CA ARG A 55 5.03 -2.56 11.32
C ARG A 55 6.04 -3.26 10.41
N LEU A 56 6.04 -4.60 10.39
CA LEU A 56 6.87 -5.40 9.49
C LEU A 56 6.51 -5.16 8.02
N TYR A 57 5.21 -5.05 7.68
CA TYR A 57 4.78 -4.69 6.32
C TYR A 57 5.41 -3.37 5.89
N HIS A 58 5.25 -2.30 6.67
CA HIS A 58 5.80 -0.97 6.34
C HIS A 58 7.33 -0.91 6.41
N TRP A 59 7.98 -1.87 7.06
CA TRP A 59 9.44 -1.98 7.02
C TRP A 59 9.94 -2.57 5.68
N PHE A 60 9.33 -3.66 5.22
CA PHE A 60 9.70 -4.32 3.96
C PHE A 60 9.02 -3.73 2.72
N ARG A 61 8.03 -2.84 2.92
CA ARG A 61 7.33 -2.04 1.90
C ARG A 61 7.48 -0.55 2.18
N LEU A 62 8.17 0.16 1.31
CA LEU A 62 8.32 1.62 1.38
C LEU A 62 6.97 2.34 1.21
N GLU A 63 6.90 3.62 1.58
CA GLU A 63 5.64 4.41 1.48
C GLU A 63 5.12 4.55 0.04
N ASN A 64 6.01 4.55 -0.94
CA ASN A 64 5.67 4.50 -2.37
C ASN A 64 5.26 3.07 -2.83
N MET A 65 5.14 2.13 -1.88
CA MET A 65 4.82 0.71 -2.04
C MET A 65 5.93 -0.12 -2.71
N GLU A 66 7.14 0.41 -2.87
CA GLU A 66 8.31 -0.36 -3.33
C GLU A 66 8.78 -1.36 -2.28
N GLY A 67 9.60 -2.33 -2.67
CA GLY A 67 10.14 -3.36 -1.77
C GLY A 67 9.53 -4.75 -2.01
N ILE A 68 9.77 -5.65 -1.05
CA ILE A 68 9.43 -7.07 -1.16
C ILE A 68 7.95 -7.27 -0.80
N PRO A 69 7.11 -7.88 -1.66
CA PRO A 69 5.71 -8.15 -1.33
C PRO A 69 5.55 -8.91 -0.01
N VAL A 70 4.70 -8.37 0.86
CA VAL A 70 4.39 -8.93 2.18
C VAL A 70 2.92 -9.31 2.21
N TYR A 71 2.61 -10.52 2.66
CA TYR A 71 1.24 -11.04 2.81
C TYR A 71 0.99 -11.49 4.25
N PHE A 72 -0.28 -11.53 4.65
CA PHE A 72 -0.67 -11.87 6.01
C PHE A 72 -1.37 -13.23 6.08
N ARG A 73 -1.28 -13.92 7.22
CA ARG A 73 -2.05 -15.14 7.52
C ARG A 73 -2.40 -15.14 9.00
N SER A 74 -3.68 -14.92 9.31
CA SER A 74 -4.16 -14.89 10.69
C SER A 74 -5.62 -15.28 10.80
N ALA A 75 -6.52 -14.48 10.24
CA ALA A 75 -7.94 -14.83 10.20
C ALA A 75 -8.21 -16.01 9.27
N VAL A 76 -9.23 -16.79 9.61
CA VAL A 76 -9.69 -17.97 8.87
C VAL A 76 -10.97 -17.65 8.11
N ALA A 77 -11.16 -18.28 6.95
CA ALA A 77 -12.44 -18.21 6.27
C ALA A 77 -13.49 -19.05 7.02
N TYR A 78 -14.77 -18.76 6.81
CA TYR A 78 -15.86 -19.49 7.46
C TYR A 78 -15.80 -20.99 7.13
N GLY A 79 -15.70 -21.83 8.15
CA GLY A 79 -15.60 -23.29 8.03
C GLY A 79 -14.18 -23.85 7.99
N ASP A 80 -13.15 -22.99 7.94
CA ASP A 80 -11.75 -23.39 8.01
C ASP A 80 -11.19 -23.24 9.44
N SER A 81 -10.18 -24.04 9.78
CA SER A 81 -9.48 -23.96 11.07
C SER A 81 -8.10 -23.28 10.98
N VAL A 82 -7.62 -22.99 9.77
CA VAL A 82 -6.35 -22.31 9.51
C VAL A 82 -6.50 -21.28 8.40
N PRO A 83 -5.59 -20.29 8.30
CA PRO A 83 -5.61 -19.30 7.23
C PRO A 83 -5.46 -19.94 5.83
N PRO A 84 -5.79 -19.19 4.75
CA PRO A 84 -5.63 -19.67 3.38
C PRO A 84 -4.20 -20.15 3.07
N PRO A 85 -4.02 -21.12 2.15
CA PRO A 85 -2.69 -21.58 1.77
C PRO A 85 -1.82 -20.45 1.21
N LEU A 86 -0.50 -20.65 1.29
CA LEU A 86 0.47 -19.73 0.69
C LEU A 86 0.49 -19.92 -0.83
N TYR A 87 0.81 -18.87 -1.58
CA TYR A 87 0.93 -18.98 -3.04
C TYR A 87 2.16 -19.82 -3.41
N ASP A 88 1.94 -20.93 -4.14
CA ASP A 88 2.94 -21.93 -4.50
C ASP A 88 3.53 -21.75 -5.92
N ASP A 89 3.56 -20.51 -6.40
CA ASP A 89 4.12 -20.14 -7.71
C ASP A 89 5.58 -20.64 -7.87
N PRO A 90 5.86 -21.51 -8.86
CA PRO A 90 7.19 -22.07 -9.06
C PRO A 90 8.27 -21.00 -9.30
N GLY A 91 9.46 -21.20 -8.72
CA GLY A 91 10.61 -20.31 -8.90
C GLY A 91 10.60 -19.06 -8.01
N ILE A 92 9.61 -18.91 -7.13
CA ILE A 92 9.54 -17.82 -6.15
C ILE A 92 10.04 -18.31 -4.80
N LEU A 93 10.89 -17.50 -4.15
CA LEU A 93 11.37 -17.73 -2.80
C LEU A 93 10.43 -17.08 -1.77
N ASN A 94 9.94 -17.86 -0.82
CA ASN A 94 8.98 -17.39 0.18
C ASN A 94 9.61 -17.40 1.58
N TYR A 95 9.80 -16.22 2.18
CA TYR A 95 10.14 -16.10 3.60
C TYR A 95 8.86 -16.19 4.43
N ILE A 96 8.82 -17.08 5.41
CA ILE A 96 7.65 -17.33 6.26
C ILE A 96 8.03 -16.99 7.69
N ILE A 97 7.38 -15.99 8.27
CA ILE A 97 7.67 -15.43 9.60
C ILE A 97 6.47 -15.70 10.51
N PRO A 98 6.41 -16.87 11.19
CA PRO A 98 5.40 -17.11 12.21
C PRO A 98 5.77 -16.41 13.51
N LEU A 99 4.85 -15.59 14.01
CA LEU A 99 4.86 -14.97 15.34
C LEU A 99 4.23 -15.97 16.31
N ILE A 100 5.07 -16.78 16.97
CA ILE A 100 4.62 -17.94 17.74
C ILE A 100 4.39 -17.54 19.20
N ASP A 101 3.13 -17.59 19.61
CA ASP A 101 2.63 -17.33 20.98
C ASP A 101 2.02 -18.60 21.60
N ALA A 102 1.56 -18.51 22.86
CA ALA A 102 0.89 -19.63 23.53
C ALA A 102 -0.34 -20.15 22.75
N ASN A 103 -1.13 -19.28 22.11
CA ASN A 103 -2.32 -19.71 21.38
C ASN A 103 -1.97 -20.53 20.13
N MET A 104 -0.96 -20.10 19.36
CA MET A 104 -0.45 -20.87 18.22
C MET A 104 0.08 -22.25 18.65
N VAL A 105 0.76 -22.31 19.80
CA VAL A 105 1.31 -23.55 20.38
C VAL A 105 0.20 -24.46 20.91
N ALA A 106 -0.88 -23.90 21.45
CA ALA A 106 -2.03 -24.66 21.96
C ALA A 106 -2.87 -25.27 20.82
N SER A 107 -2.90 -24.63 19.64
CA SER A 107 -3.72 -25.07 18.50
C SER A 107 -3.05 -26.19 17.69
N PRO A 108 -3.63 -27.42 17.64
CA PRO A 108 -3.08 -28.52 16.84
C PRO A 108 -3.03 -28.22 15.35
N ASP A 109 -4.01 -27.48 14.84
CA ASP A 109 -4.14 -27.15 13.43
C ASP A 109 -3.08 -26.13 12.99
N TRP A 110 -2.82 -25.09 13.81
CA TRP A 110 -1.73 -24.15 13.56
C TRP A 110 -0.36 -24.81 13.65
N ARG A 111 -0.15 -25.73 14.60
CA ARG A 111 1.09 -26.51 14.68
C ARG A 111 1.35 -27.29 13.40
N ARG A 112 0.33 -27.97 12.86
CA ARG A 112 0.41 -28.72 11.59
C ARG A 112 0.68 -27.78 10.43
N TYR A 113 -0.06 -26.67 10.35
CA TYR A 113 0.04 -25.68 9.30
C TYR A 113 1.45 -25.09 9.19
N VAL A 114 2.01 -24.58 10.30
CA VAL A 114 3.35 -23.95 10.28
C VAL A 114 4.46 -24.99 10.10
N SER A 115 4.32 -26.19 10.69
CA SER A 115 5.33 -27.25 10.56
C SER A 115 5.46 -27.78 9.13
N ALA A 116 4.43 -27.62 8.29
CA ALA A 116 4.46 -28.01 6.89
C ALA A 116 5.54 -27.29 6.08
N PHE A 117 6.02 -26.13 6.54
CA PHE A 117 6.99 -25.29 5.83
C PHE A 117 8.46 -25.54 6.21
N VAL A 118 8.73 -26.43 7.18
CA VAL A 118 10.10 -26.74 7.64
C VAL A 118 10.96 -27.39 6.54
N GLY A 119 10.33 -28.12 5.61
CA GLY A 119 11.02 -28.86 4.55
C GLY A 119 11.67 -28.01 3.46
N GLY A 120 11.51 -26.69 3.51
CA GLY A 120 12.08 -25.75 2.53
C GLY A 120 11.32 -25.65 1.21
N MET A 121 10.21 -26.38 1.07
CA MET A 121 9.32 -26.37 -0.09
C MET A 121 7.88 -26.19 0.38
N LEU A 122 7.10 -25.39 -0.34
CA LEU A 122 5.68 -25.23 -0.07
C LEU A 122 4.93 -26.54 -0.38
N PRO A 123 3.94 -26.93 0.45
CA PRO A 123 3.05 -28.04 0.13
C PRO A 123 2.29 -27.75 -1.17
N THR A 124 2.29 -28.70 -2.11
CA THR A 124 1.50 -28.55 -3.35
C THR A 124 0.02 -28.55 -3.02
N SER A 125 -0.71 -27.54 -3.47
CA SER A 125 -2.17 -27.49 -3.27
C SER A 125 -2.83 -28.69 -3.97
N PRO A 126 -3.78 -29.42 -3.33
CA PRO A 126 -4.50 -30.48 -3.99
C PRO A 126 -5.27 -29.90 -5.17
N ALA A 127 -5.01 -30.40 -6.38
CA ALA A 127 -5.68 -29.96 -7.60
C ALA A 127 -7.21 -30.06 -7.40
N THR A 128 -7.88 -28.92 -7.35
CA THR A 128 -9.34 -28.85 -7.35
C THR A 128 -9.85 -29.56 -8.62
N GLY A 129 -10.73 -30.54 -8.42
CA GLY A 129 -11.03 -31.55 -9.43
C GLY A 129 -11.66 -31.00 -10.72
N SER A 130 -11.07 -31.36 -11.87
CA SER A 130 -11.74 -32.06 -12.98
C SER A 130 -10.85 -32.09 -14.23
N ALA A 131 -10.17 -33.22 -14.44
CA ALA A 131 -9.92 -33.85 -15.73
C ALA A 131 -8.86 -34.94 -15.53
N LYS A 132 -9.29 -36.20 -15.56
CA LYS A 132 -8.39 -37.34 -15.75
C LYS A 132 -7.83 -37.28 -17.17
N THR A 133 -6.82 -36.44 -17.41
CA THR A 133 -5.99 -36.51 -18.62
C THR A 133 -4.65 -37.10 -18.24
N LYS A 134 -4.38 -38.32 -18.74
CA LYS A 134 -3.06 -38.95 -18.70
C LYS A 134 -2.06 -38.02 -19.40
N ALA A 135 -1.24 -37.30 -18.64
CA ALA A 135 -0.09 -36.59 -19.17
C ALA A 135 1.15 -36.94 -18.34
N LYS A 136 2.06 -37.70 -18.95
CA LYS A 136 3.47 -37.81 -18.55
C LYS A 136 4.11 -36.43 -18.67
N LYS A 137 4.04 -35.62 -17.63
CA LYS A 137 4.96 -34.52 -17.36
C LYS A 137 5.29 -34.56 -15.88
N SER A 138 6.57 -34.43 -15.57
CA SER A 138 7.09 -34.29 -14.20
C SER A 138 6.22 -33.31 -13.42
N PRO A 139 5.92 -33.57 -12.13
CA PRO A 139 5.17 -32.62 -11.32
C PRO A 139 5.88 -31.25 -11.35
N PRO A 140 5.12 -30.14 -11.38
CA PRO A 140 5.72 -28.81 -11.31
C PRO A 140 6.60 -28.71 -10.06
N ALA A 141 7.77 -28.09 -10.19
CA ALA A 141 8.67 -27.88 -9.07
C ALA A 141 7.96 -27.02 -8.01
N ALA A 142 7.89 -27.52 -6.77
CA ALA A 142 7.29 -26.79 -5.66
C ALA A 142 8.04 -25.47 -5.42
N ALA A 143 7.31 -24.43 -5.01
CA ALA A 143 7.90 -23.15 -4.64
C ALA A 143 8.79 -23.29 -3.40
N GLU A 144 9.94 -22.62 -3.40
CA GLU A 144 10.89 -22.68 -2.29
C GLU A 144 10.42 -21.80 -1.13
N CYS A 145 10.67 -22.23 0.11
CA CYS A 145 10.41 -21.42 1.29
C CYS A 145 11.52 -21.48 2.34
N VAL A 146 11.63 -20.42 3.13
CA VAL A 146 12.52 -20.31 4.29
C VAL A 146 11.68 -19.92 5.49
N LEU A 147 11.67 -20.78 6.52
CA LEU A 147 10.94 -20.55 7.76
C LEU A 147 11.82 -19.81 8.77
N LEU A 148 11.35 -18.65 9.24
CA LEU A 148 12.02 -17.79 10.22
C LEU A 148 11.15 -17.67 11.48
N PRO A 149 11.15 -18.68 12.37
CA PRO A 149 10.25 -18.69 13.52
C PRO A 149 10.62 -17.60 14.54
N VAL A 150 9.63 -16.82 14.96
CA VAL A 150 9.76 -15.77 15.97
C VAL A 150 9.11 -16.24 17.26
N ALA A 151 9.87 -16.34 18.34
CA ALA A 151 9.34 -16.66 19.66
C ALA A 151 8.80 -15.38 20.31
N MET A 152 7.48 -15.25 20.43
CA MET A 152 6.83 -14.15 21.13
C MET A 152 6.84 -14.35 22.65
N GLU A 153 6.90 -15.61 23.08
CA GLU A 153 6.87 -16.04 24.49
C GLU A 153 7.78 -17.25 24.71
N PRO A 154 8.18 -17.56 25.96
CA PRO A 154 8.95 -18.77 26.27
C PRO A 154 8.25 -20.07 25.84
N LEU A 155 6.92 -20.09 25.78
CA LEU A 155 6.15 -21.26 25.36
C LEU A 155 6.30 -21.57 23.86
N ALA A 156 6.80 -20.64 23.04
CA ALA A 156 7.02 -20.85 21.61
C ALA A 156 7.92 -22.06 21.30
N TYR A 157 8.83 -22.41 22.21
CA TYR A 157 9.73 -23.57 22.04
C TYR A 157 9.02 -24.93 22.19
N ASN A 158 7.73 -24.95 22.56
CA ASN A 158 6.94 -26.18 22.67
C ASN A 158 6.35 -26.66 21.33
N MET A 159 6.60 -25.95 20.23
CA MET A 159 6.26 -26.36 18.85
C MET A 159 6.77 -27.79 18.51
N PRO A 160 6.28 -28.47 17.46
CA PRO A 160 6.74 -29.81 17.09
C PRO A 160 8.26 -29.91 16.91
N GLU A 161 8.82 -31.12 17.10
CA GLU A 161 10.28 -31.35 17.10
C GLU A 161 10.98 -30.86 15.82
N SER A 162 10.33 -31.00 14.66
CA SER A 162 10.82 -30.48 13.38
C SER A 162 11.11 -28.98 13.42
N MET A 163 10.31 -28.20 14.15
CA MET A 163 10.51 -26.77 14.35
C MET A 163 11.47 -26.46 15.50
N ARG A 164 11.45 -27.21 16.61
CA ARG A 164 12.35 -26.95 17.77
C ARG A 164 13.84 -26.98 17.42
N ARG A 165 14.20 -27.73 16.38
CA ARG A 165 15.57 -27.83 15.86
C ARG A 165 16.02 -26.56 15.12
N LEU A 166 15.09 -25.66 14.77
CA LEU A 166 15.40 -24.39 14.15
C LEU A 166 15.84 -23.36 15.19
N ASN A 167 16.67 -22.41 14.77
CA ASN A 167 17.05 -21.28 15.60
C ASN A 167 15.94 -20.21 15.55
N PHE A 168 15.24 -19.98 16.66
CA PHE A 168 14.17 -18.99 16.74
C PHE A 168 14.77 -17.58 16.90
N ILE A 169 14.15 -16.60 16.24
CA ILE A 169 14.38 -15.20 16.53
C ILE A 169 13.63 -14.90 17.83
N ARG A 170 14.35 -14.45 18.85
CA ARG A 170 13.77 -14.19 20.18
C ARG A 170 13.12 -12.81 20.18
N HIS A 171 11.82 -12.76 20.42
CA HIS A 171 11.03 -11.54 20.61
C HIS A 171 10.25 -11.60 21.92
N ILE A 172 10.98 -11.84 23.01
CA ILE A 172 10.43 -12.05 24.35
C ILE A 172 10.89 -10.87 25.22
N ALA A 173 10.02 -10.36 26.08
CA ALA A 173 10.39 -9.35 27.07
C ALA A 173 11.54 -9.85 27.96
N LYS A 174 12.48 -8.97 28.28
CA LYS A 174 13.47 -9.20 29.34
C LYS A 174 12.99 -8.46 30.57
N ASP A 175 13.02 -9.09 31.75
CA ASP A 175 12.79 -8.54 33.10
C ASP A 175 12.27 -7.08 33.14
N ASP A 176 10.98 -6.87 33.44
CA ASP A 176 10.27 -5.58 33.55
C ASP A 176 10.44 -4.57 32.38
N GLN A 177 11.08 -4.95 31.26
CA GLN A 177 11.23 -4.09 30.08
C GLN A 177 10.19 -4.40 29.00
N PRO A 178 9.71 -3.36 28.28
CA PRO A 178 8.81 -3.56 27.15
C PRO A 178 9.50 -4.34 26.03
N VAL A 179 8.70 -5.10 25.30
CA VAL A 179 9.15 -5.87 24.13
C VAL A 179 9.67 -4.92 23.04
N ASP A 180 10.90 -5.16 22.57
CA ASP A 180 11.61 -4.30 21.63
C ASP A 180 11.45 -4.77 20.17
N ASP A 181 10.40 -4.26 19.50
CA ASP A 181 10.09 -4.56 18.09
C ASP A 181 11.22 -4.22 17.12
N GLU A 182 12.05 -3.25 17.48
CA GLU A 182 13.10 -2.77 16.61
C GLU A 182 14.28 -3.73 16.55
N THR A 183 14.56 -4.43 17.66
CA THR A 183 15.49 -5.56 17.64
C THR A 183 15.00 -6.68 16.72
N LEU A 184 13.70 -7.00 16.75
CA LEU A 184 13.12 -8.00 15.85
C LEU A 184 13.26 -7.59 14.37
N ILE A 185 12.92 -6.34 14.04
CA ILE A 185 13.06 -5.79 12.69
C ILE A 185 14.51 -5.87 12.20
N ALA A 186 15.47 -5.45 13.03
CA ALA A 186 16.89 -5.52 12.72
C ALA A 186 17.35 -6.95 12.41
N ARG A 187 16.97 -7.91 13.27
CA ARG A 187 17.32 -9.34 13.11
C ARG A 187 16.69 -9.96 11.87
N LEU A 188 15.41 -9.70 11.61
CA LEU A 188 14.73 -10.21 10.40
C LEU A 188 15.38 -9.65 9.14
N THR A 189 15.68 -8.36 9.11
CA THR A 189 16.35 -7.71 7.97
C THR A 189 17.71 -8.31 7.70
N GLU A 190 18.51 -8.49 8.76
CA GLU A 190 19.84 -9.10 8.67
C GLU A 190 19.78 -10.54 8.13
N VAL A 191 18.90 -11.38 8.69
CA VAL A 191 18.78 -12.80 8.30
C VAL A 191 18.33 -12.94 6.86
N ILE A 192 17.31 -12.20 6.43
CA ILE A 192 16.80 -12.23 5.05
C ILE A 192 17.88 -11.71 4.09
N CYS A 193 18.56 -10.62 4.44
CA CYS A 193 19.63 -10.04 3.63
C CYS A 193 20.78 -11.03 3.41
N ARG A 194 21.22 -11.73 4.46
CA ARG A 194 22.27 -12.75 4.38
C ARG A 194 21.88 -13.97 3.56
N ASP A 195 20.65 -14.46 3.73
CA ASP A 195 20.15 -15.61 2.96
C ASP A 195 20.01 -15.28 1.46
N LEU A 196 19.38 -14.15 1.10
CA LEU A 196 19.29 -13.72 -0.30
C LEU A 196 20.66 -13.53 -0.92
N ARG A 197 21.60 -12.91 -0.19
CA ARG A 197 22.98 -12.74 -0.62
C ARG A 197 23.63 -14.10 -0.88
N ALA A 198 23.56 -15.03 0.07
CA ALA A 198 24.11 -16.38 -0.08
C ALA A 198 23.62 -17.05 -1.37
N ARG A 199 22.32 -16.99 -1.62
CA ARG A 199 21.66 -17.61 -2.78
C ARG A 199 22.09 -16.99 -4.10
N MET A 200 22.27 -15.67 -4.14
CA MET A 200 22.73 -14.98 -5.36
C MET A 200 24.17 -15.37 -5.74
N PHE A 201 25.06 -15.54 -4.75
CA PHE A 201 26.49 -15.80 -5.01
C PHE A 201 26.84 -17.30 -5.04
N GLN A 202 26.11 -18.17 -4.34
CA GLN A 202 26.33 -19.62 -4.35
C GLN A 202 25.87 -20.30 -5.65
N LYS A 203 24.94 -19.70 -6.43
CA LYS A 203 24.54 -20.23 -7.76
C LYS A 203 25.71 -20.39 -8.75
N LYS A 204 26.87 -19.78 -8.51
CA LYS A 204 28.10 -19.96 -9.32
C LYS A 204 28.90 -21.22 -8.95
N ALA A 205 28.65 -21.83 -7.79
CA ALA A 205 29.37 -23.00 -7.29
C ALA A 205 28.42 -24.21 -7.11
N SER A 206 28.28 -25.00 -8.17
CA SER A 206 27.71 -26.37 -8.19
C SER A 206 26.18 -26.53 -8.21
N ASN A 207 25.74 -27.41 -9.10
CA ASN A 207 24.36 -27.85 -9.33
C ASN A 207 23.93 -29.01 -8.40
N ARG A 208 24.60 -29.20 -7.26
CA ARG A 208 24.34 -30.28 -6.30
C ARG A 208 24.94 -29.90 -4.95
N ILE A 209 24.13 -29.46 -3.99
CA ILE A 209 24.22 -29.81 -2.55
C ILE A 209 22.97 -29.28 -1.85
N LYS A 210 22.34 -30.14 -1.04
CA LYS A 210 21.27 -29.82 -0.08
C LYS A 210 21.91 -29.14 1.13
N GLN A 211 21.45 -27.91 1.46
CA GLN A 211 21.91 -27.03 2.53
C GLN A 211 23.40 -26.61 2.48
N PRO A 212 23.73 -25.30 2.52
CA PRO A 212 25.10 -24.87 2.62
C PRO A 212 25.70 -25.32 3.98
N LEU A 213 26.79 -26.10 3.92
CA LEU A 213 27.52 -26.62 5.08
C LEU A 213 28.26 -25.54 5.89
N SER A 214 28.34 -24.31 5.39
CA SER A 214 29.01 -23.18 6.02
C SER A 214 28.11 -21.94 6.06
N PRO A 215 28.14 -21.15 7.16
CA PRO A 215 27.36 -19.92 7.26
C PRO A 215 27.79 -18.94 6.16
N PRO A 216 26.85 -18.17 5.57
CA PRO A 216 27.19 -17.20 4.54
C PRO A 216 28.16 -16.15 5.08
N ASP A 217 29.07 -15.67 4.22
CA ASP A 217 30.04 -14.64 4.55
C ASP A 217 29.36 -13.42 5.20
N LYS A 218 30.10 -12.72 6.07
CA LYS A 218 29.61 -11.51 6.72
C LYS A 218 29.33 -10.42 5.67
N ILE A 219 28.31 -9.60 5.94
CA ILE A 219 28.05 -8.39 5.15
C ILE A 219 29.07 -7.34 5.59
N LYS A 220 29.81 -6.77 4.63
CA LYS A 220 30.79 -5.71 4.91
C LYS A 220 30.11 -4.34 4.85
N ILE A 221 30.36 -3.51 5.85
CA ILE A 221 29.84 -2.14 5.96
C ILE A 221 31.02 -1.18 6.02
N PHE A 222 31.07 -0.23 5.09
CA PHE A 222 32.11 0.79 5.04
C PHE A 222 31.64 2.02 5.81
N LEU A 223 32.51 2.56 6.66
CA LEU A 223 32.25 3.81 7.37
C LEU A 223 33.19 4.87 6.79
N SER A 224 32.63 5.89 6.13
CA SER A 224 33.38 7.02 5.60
C SER A 224 33.09 8.26 6.44
N HIS A 225 34.12 8.83 7.06
CA HIS A 225 34.08 10.09 7.80
C HIS A 225 35.25 10.98 7.37
N ALA A 226 35.20 12.27 7.74
CA ALA A 226 36.37 13.11 7.61
C ALA A 226 37.19 13.07 8.90
N LYS A 227 38.51 12.88 8.77
CA LYS A 227 39.46 12.96 9.90
C LYS A 227 39.45 14.28 10.67
N ALA A 228 38.93 15.35 10.04
CA ALA A 228 38.80 16.66 10.66
C ALA A 228 37.50 16.83 11.46
N ASP A 229 36.56 15.89 11.33
CA ASP A 229 35.31 15.84 12.10
C ASP A 229 35.47 14.93 13.33
N ASP A 230 34.49 14.97 14.25
CA ASP A 230 34.46 14.11 15.44
C ASP A 230 34.26 12.63 15.05
N THR A 231 34.95 11.71 15.72
CA THR A 231 34.92 10.27 15.41
C THR A 231 33.95 9.48 16.28
N LYS A 232 33.32 10.12 17.29
CA LYS A 232 32.40 9.44 18.23
C LYS A 232 31.30 8.66 17.54
N GLU A 233 30.66 9.24 16.54
CA GLU A 233 29.57 8.62 15.80
C GLU A 233 30.05 7.43 14.96
N ALA A 234 31.24 7.55 14.36
CA ALA A 234 31.87 6.47 13.63
C ALA A 234 32.25 5.29 14.53
N ILE A 235 32.81 5.58 15.71
CA ILE A 235 33.14 4.57 16.73
C ILE A 235 31.87 3.89 17.23
N ALA A 236 30.82 4.64 17.57
CA ALA A 236 29.55 4.07 18.04
C ALA A 236 28.92 3.13 17.01
N LEU A 237 28.98 3.49 15.72
CA LEU A 237 28.54 2.63 14.62
C LEU A 237 29.41 1.37 14.51
N LYS A 238 30.74 1.51 14.56
CA LYS A 238 31.67 0.39 14.51
C LYS A 238 31.44 -0.59 15.66
N GLU A 239 31.35 -0.10 16.89
CA GLU A 239 31.10 -0.92 18.08
C GLU A 239 29.76 -1.65 18.01
N TYR A 240 28.70 -0.96 17.56
CA TYR A 240 27.40 -1.59 17.37
C TYR A 240 27.47 -2.72 16.32
N ILE A 241 28.09 -2.47 15.17
CA ILE A 241 28.25 -3.50 14.12
C ILE A 241 28.99 -4.72 14.68
N GLN A 242 30.08 -4.52 15.41
CA GLN A 242 30.90 -5.61 15.96
C GLN A 242 30.22 -6.40 17.08
N ARG A 243 29.46 -5.74 17.96
CA ARG A 243 28.86 -6.36 19.15
C ARG A 243 27.47 -6.93 18.88
N GLU A 244 26.65 -6.21 18.13
CA GLU A 244 25.22 -6.48 18.04
C GLU A 244 24.82 -7.14 16.71
N THR A 245 25.69 -7.16 15.70
CA THR A 245 25.38 -7.74 14.38
C THR A 245 26.35 -8.86 14.00
N GLN A 246 25.99 -9.61 12.98
CA GLN A 246 26.85 -10.59 12.32
C GLN A 246 27.46 -10.01 11.03
N CYS A 247 27.54 -8.68 10.93
CA CYS A 247 28.23 -7.95 9.87
C CYS A 247 29.70 -7.68 10.23
N GLU A 248 30.46 -7.14 9.29
CA GLU A 248 31.85 -6.72 9.44
C GLU A 248 31.95 -5.23 9.10
N ALA A 249 32.45 -4.40 10.02
CA ALA A 249 32.71 -2.99 9.76
C ALA A 249 34.13 -2.81 9.22
N PHE A 250 34.27 -1.97 8.19
CA PHE A 250 35.56 -1.50 7.69
C PHE A 250 35.71 -0.01 7.97
N PHE A 251 36.70 0.35 8.78
CA PHE A 251 37.01 1.71 9.23
C PHE A 251 38.45 2.09 8.83
N ASP A 252 38.59 3.16 8.05
CA ASP A 252 39.84 3.57 7.41
C ASP A 252 40.99 3.89 8.39
N GLU A 253 40.70 4.45 9.58
CA GLU A 253 41.72 4.84 10.56
C GLU A 253 42.37 3.68 11.31
N THR A 254 41.71 2.52 11.41
CA THR A 254 42.21 1.39 12.20
C THR A 254 42.45 0.12 11.39
N ASP A 255 41.74 -0.06 10.27
CA ASP A 255 41.69 -1.35 9.58
C ASP A 255 42.62 -1.39 8.34
N ILE A 256 43.29 -0.28 8.04
CA ILE A 256 44.30 -0.19 6.97
C ILE A 256 45.69 -0.17 7.61
N ALA A 257 46.46 -1.24 7.39
CA ALA A 257 47.84 -1.30 7.83
C ALA A 257 48.66 -0.15 7.25
N SER A 258 49.51 0.46 8.07
CA SER A 258 50.38 1.56 7.65
C SER A 258 51.21 1.16 6.42
N GLY A 259 51.16 1.96 5.35
CA GLY A 259 51.91 1.72 4.10
C GLY A 259 51.15 0.98 2.99
N TYR A 260 49.87 0.66 3.16
CA TYR A 260 49.05 0.03 2.12
C TYR A 260 48.26 1.02 1.26
N ASP A 261 48.09 0.70 -0.02
CA ASP A 261 47.30 1.48 -0.99
C ASP A 261 45.79 1.23 -0.80
N TYR A 262 45.13 2.25 -0.25
CA TYR A 262 43.69 2.32 -0.04
C TYR A 262 42.87 1.99 -1.29
N ALA A 263 43.30 2.44 -2.48
CA ALA A 263 42.57 2.22 -3.72
C ALA A 263 42.49 0.72 -4.07
N ARG A 264 43.58 -0.03 -3.84
CA ARG A 264 43.61 -1.48 -4.06
C ARG A 264 42.75 -2.27 -3.06
N ILE A 265 42.64 -1.80 -1.81
CA ILE A 265 41.79 -2.47 -0.81
C ILE A 265 40.32 -2.29 -1.17
N LEU A 266 39.89 -1.09 -1.56
CA LEU A 266 38.54 -0.85 -2.05
C LEU A 266 38.27 -1.59 -3.37
N GLU A 267 39.18 -1.59 -4.35
CA GLU A 267 38.99 -2.35 -5.60
C GLU A 267 38.74 -3.86 -5.34
N ASN A 268 39.43 -4.45 -4.37
CA ASN A 268 39.25 -5.86 -4.00
C ASN A 268 38.01 -6.12 -3.13
N SER A 269 37.62 -5.16 -2.27
CA SER A 269 36.51 -5.30 -1.31
C SER A 269 35.16 -4.78 -1.81
N ILE A 270 35.15 -3.89 -2.82
CA ILE A 270 33.99 -3.41 -3.59
C ILE A 270 33.50 -4.45 -4.62
N THR A 271 34.19 -5.60 -4.75
CA THR A 271 33.75 -6.70 -5.62
C THR A 271 32.36 -7.22 -5.23
N GLN A 272 31.72 -7.93 -6.16
CA GLN A 272 30.28 -8.09 -6.43
C GLN A 272 29.33 -8.44 -5.27
N ASP A 273 29.83 -8.66 -4.05
CA ASP A 273 29.18 -9.40 -2.97
C ASP A 273 28.54 -8.52 -1.87
N SER A 274 28.06 -7.30 -2.17
CA SER A 274 27.38 -6.35 -1.26
C SER A 274 28.21 -5.80 -0.07
N ALA A 275 28.50 -4.50 -0.14
CA ALA A 275 29.48 -3.79 0.69
C ALA A 275 28.99 -2.43 1.25
N GLY A 276 27.68 -2.25 1.56
CA GLY A 276 27.05 -0.93 1.79
C GLY A 276 27.86 0.13 2.56
N LEU A 277 27.68 1.42 2.21
CA LEU A 277 28.45 2.54 2.78
C LEU A 277 27.58 3.40 3.71
N VAL A 278 28.13 3.72 4.87
CA VAL A 278 27.65 4.79 5.76
C VAL A 278 28.56 6.00 5.59
N VAL A 279 27.98 7.11 5.11
CA VAL A 279 28.66 8.40 5.04
C VAL A 279 28.33 9.21 6.28
N ILE A 280 29.32 9.51 7.10
CA ILE A 280 29.17 10.33 8.32
C ILE A 280 29.52 11.76 7.94
N GLN A 281 28.47 12.52 7.60
CA GLN A 281 28.56 13.88 7.07
C GLN A 281 28.60 14.92 8.19
N GLY A 282 29.81 15.24 8.63
CA GLY A 282 30.12 16.39 9.48
C GLY A 282 30.38 17.67 8.68
N ASP A 283 30.80 18.72 9.38
CA ASP A 283 30.96 20.07 8.81
C ASP A 283 32.07 20.12 7.74
N ASN A 284 33.12 19.31 7.88
CA ASN A 284 34.27 19.31 6.96
C ASN A 284 34.20 18.24 5.87
N TYR A 285 33.21 17.33 5.93
CA TYR A 285 33.17 16.13 5.09
C TYR A 285 33.22 16.44 3.59
N ALA A 286 32.37 17.36 3.13
CA ALA A 286 32.30 17.69 1.71
C ALA A 286 33.54 18.40 1.18
N ASP A 287 34.37 19.02 2.02
CA ASP A 287 35.55 19.76 1.57
C ASP A 287 36.80 18.88 1.42
N ARG A 288 36.75 17.64 1.88
CA ARG A 288 37.85 16.67 1.77
C ARG A 288 37.85 16.01 0.38
N PRO A 289 38.90 16.19 -0.45
CA PRO A 289 38.99 15.54 -1.76
C PRO A 289 38.95 14.01 -1.69
N TRP A 290 39.48 13.45 -0.60
CA TRP A 290 39.52 12.01 -0.36
C TRP A 290 38.12 11.41 -0.15
N CYS A 291 37.30 11.99 0.73
CA CYS A 291 35.92 11.56 0.95
C CYS A 291 35.10 11.63 -0.34
N ARG A 292 35.32 12.66 -1.17
CA ARG A 292 34.69 12.76 -2.52
C ARG A 292 35.12 11.63 -3.46
N LYS A 293 36.41 11.24 -3.41
CA LYS A 293 36.92 10.12 -4.19
C LYS A 293 36.29 8.80 -3.75
N GLU A 294 36.19 8.55 -2.44
CA GLU A 294 35.55 7.35 -1.88
C GLU A 294 34.11 7.20 -2.36
N ILE A 295 33.32 8.26 -2.26
CA ILE A 295 31.93 8.27 -2.75
C ILE A 295 31.88 7.99 -4.24
N ARG A 296 32.79 8.60 -5.01
CA ARG A 296 32.84 8.38 -6.46
C ARG A 296 33.09 6.93 -6.80
N ASP A 297 34.10 6.33 -6.17
CA ASP A 297 34.53 4.96 -6.44
C ASP A 297 33.46 3.95 -5.98
N PHE A 298 32.83 4.20 -4.83
CA PHE A 298 31.78 3.34 -4.27
C PHE A 298 30.47 3.39 -5.08
N LEU A 299 30.08 4.57 -5.56
CA LEU A 299 28.90 4.77 -6.41
C LEU A 299 29.16 4.48 -7.89
N GLN A 300 30.33 3.94 -8.25
CA GLN A 300 30.60 3.58 -9.64
C GLN A 300 29.69 2.41 -10.06
N PRO A 301 28.89 2.53 -11.13
CA PRO A 301 28.02 1.44 -11.55
C PRO A 301 28.82 0.24 -12.12
N PHE A 302 28.54 -0.95 -11.60
CA PHE A 302 29.15 -2.20 -12.05
C PHE A 302 28.23 -2.94 -13.03
N ALA A 303 28.73 -3.24 -14.23
CA ALA A 303 28.02 -4.05 -15.21
C ALA A 303 28.15 -5.54 -14.85
N TYR A 304 27.05 -6.29 -14.91
CA TYR A 304 27.07 -7.71 -14.58
C TYR A 304 27.74 -8.55 -15.70
N PRO A 305 28.72 -9.42 -15.40
CA PRO A 305 29.63 -10.00 -16.41
C PRO A 305 28.99 -10.99 -17.42
N ASN A 306 27.78 -11.49 -17.18
CA ASN A 306 27.07 -12.38 -18.12
C ASN A 306 26.14 -11.65 -19.10
N SER A 307 26.09 -10.31 -19.06
CA SER A 307 25.18 -9.51 -19.89
C SER A 307 25.60 -9.36 -21.35
N SER A 308 26.88 -9.59 -21.67
CA SER A 308 27.45 -9.30 -23.01
C SER A 308 27.05 -10.28 -24.12
N LYS A 309 26.48 -11.45 -23.79
CA LYS A 309 25.95 -12.41 -24.78
C LYS A 309 24.46 -12.20 -25.08
N GLU A 310 23.78 -11.31 -24.36
CA GLU A 310 22.34 -11.04 -24.51
C GLU A 310 22.10 -9.59 -24.93
N GLN A 311 20.94 -9.29 -25.52
CA GLN A 311 20.54 -7.92 -25.88
C GLN A 311 20.21 -7.06 -24.64
N ARG A 312 20.96 -7.18 -23.53
CA ARG A 312 20.61 -6.59 -22.22
C ARG A 312 21.86 -6.18 -21.46
N LEU A 313 21.78 -5.10 -20.68
CA LEU A 313 22.79 -4.74 -19.67
C LEU A 313 22.13 -4.57 -18.32
N GLN A 314 22.76 -5.06 -17.26
CA GLN A 314 22.32 -4.82 -15.90
C GLN A 314 23.44 -4.15 -15.11
N TYR A 315 23.11 -3.01 -14.51
CA TYR A 315 23.98 -2.25 -13.64
C TYR A 315 23.58 -2.41 -12.20
N PHE A 316 24.60 -2.55 -11.37
CA PHE A 316 24.48 -2.60 -9.93
C PHE A 316 25.22 -1.40 -9.32
N ILE A 317 24.54 -0.71 -8.41
CA ILE A 317 25.07 0.40 -7.62
C ILE A 317 24.96 0.04 -6.16
N HIS A 318 26.07 0.15 -5.43
CA HIS A 318 26.09 -0.15 -4.02
C HIS A 318 25.22 0.82 -3.22
N PRO A 319 24.45 0.35 -2.22
CA PRO A 319 23.64 1.22 -1.39
C PRO A 319 24.49 2.10 -0.47
N VAL A 320 24.04 3.34 -0.28
CA VAL A 320 24.67 4.34 0.58
C VAL A 320 23.61 4.97 1.47
N ILE A 321 23.94 5.19 2.74
CA ILE A 321 23.16 6.04 3.64
C ILE A 321 24.04 7.17 4.18
N VAL A 322 23.42 8.32 4.44
CA VAL A 322 24.10 9.51 4.97
C VAL A 322 23.65 9.75 6.39
N VAL A 323 24.60 9.83 7.32
CA VAL A 323 24.39 10.20 8.72
C VAL A 323 24.86 11.63 8.91
N GLN A 324 23.93 12.55 9.14
CA GLN A 324 24.23 13.96 9.31
C GLN A 324 24.62 14.25 10.77
N THR A 325 25.85 14.72 10.97
CA THR A 325 26.44 15.04 12.29
C THR A 325 26.85 16.51 12.41
N MET A 326 26.49 17.35 11.43
CA MET A 326 26.78 18.79 11.39
C MET A 326 26.38 19.49 12.69
N LYS A 327 27.30 20.27 13.28
CA LYS A 327 27.13 20.85 14.62
C LYS A 327 26.61 22.30 14.62
N GLY A 328 26.17 22.81 13.47
CA GLY A 328 25.38 24.06 13.35
C GLY A 328 26.16 25.37 13.52
N HIS A 329 27.48 25.33 13.61
CA HIS A 329 28.33 26.52 13.78
C HIS A 329 29.12 26.90 12.51
N GLN A 330 29.03 26.10 11.44
CA GLN A 330 29.73 26.31 10.18
C GLN A 330 28.79 26.04 9.00
N ILE A 331 29.02 26.74 7.89
CA ILE A 331 28.32 26.46 6.63
C ILE A 331 29.00 25.24 5.99
N ALA A 332 28.30 24.12 5.94
CA ALA A 332 28.76 22.91 5.28
C ALA A 332 28.09 22.73 3.92
N ARG A 333 28.83 22.17 2.96
CA ARG A 333 28.30 21.76 1.64
C ARG A 333 27.90 20.29 1.69
N THR A 334 27.06 19.88 0.74
CA THR A 334 26.79 18.46 0.49
C THR A 334 27.42 18.01 -0.83
N ILE A 335 27.64 16.70 -0.95
CA ILE A 335 28.19 16.08 -2.15
C ILE A 335 27.01 15.73 -3.08
N PRO A 336 26.94 16.28 -4.31
CA PRO A 336 25.80 16.09 -5.21
C PRO A 336 25.47 14.62 -5.49
N GLU A 337 26.49 13.75 -5.58
CA GLU A 337 26.32 12.31 -5.82
C GLU A 337 25.52 11.59 -4.71
N LEU A 338 25.40 12.19 -3.52
CA LEU A 338 24.62 11.65 -2.41
C LEU A 338 23.15 12.08 -2.45
N GLY A 339 22.71 12.91 -3.41
CA GLY A 339 21.39 13.54 -3.41
C GLY A 339 20.18 12.60 -3.38
N TYR A 340 20.36 11.35 -3.81
CA TYR A 340 19.32 10.30 -3.76
C TYR A 340 19.53 9.27 -2.62
N SER A 341 20.52 9.46 -1.76
CA SER A 341 20.79 8.55 -0.64
C SER A 341 19.91 8.91 0.56
N PRO A 342 19.36 7.93 1.31
CA PRO A 342 18.64 8.22 2.55
C PRO A 342 19.53 8.98 3.54
N CYS A 343 18.98 10.05 4.13
CA CYS A 343 19.66 10.85 5.14
C CYS A 343 19.03 10.63 6.52
N ILE A 344 19.86 10.28 7.50
CA ILE A 344 19.50 10.12 8.90
C ILE A 344 20.19 11.22 9.68
N ARG A 345 19.44 11.96 10.49
CA ARG A 345 20.02 12.97 11.39
C ARG A 345 20.51 12.28 12.65
N TRP A 346 21.77 12.50 13.01
CA TRP A 346 22.28 12.08 14.31
C TRP A 346 21.85 13.08 15.39
N ALA A 347 20.94 12.68 16.27
CA ALA A 347 20.44 13.48 17.39
C ALA A 347 20.94 12.90 18.72
N THR A 348 21.57 13.72 19.56
CA THR A 348 22.24 13.30 20.80
C THR A 348 21.53 13.75 22.08
N LYS A 349 20.35 14.36 21.99
CA LYS A 349 19.81 15.17 23.11
C LYS A 349 18.59 14.65 23.86
N THR A 350 17.90 13.61 23.40
CA THR A 350 16.80 13.01 24.16
C THR A 350 16.91 11.49 24.18
N PRO A 351 16.83 10.84 25.36
CA PRO A 351 16.75 9.38 25.48
C PRO A 351 15.65 8.73 24.61
N ASP A 352 14.65 9.52 24.19
CA ASP A 352 13.49 9.08 23.42
C ASP A 352 13.66 9.19 21.88
N ASP A 353 14.79 9.70 21.35
CA ASP A 353 14.97 9.86 19.90
C ASP A 353 15.56 8.58 19.25
N TYR A 354 14.72 7.55 19.15
CA TYR A 354 15.07 6.25 18.59
C TYR A 354 15.71 6.31 17.18
N PHE A 355 15.34 7.32 16.38
CA PHE A 355 15.78 7.49 14.99
C PHE A 355 17.26 7.90 14.84
N ALA A 356 17.95 8.22 15.95
CA ALA A 356 19.36 8.60 15.97
C ALA A 356 20.31 7.51 16.51
N THR A 357 19.84 6.27 16.64
CA THR A 357 20.64 5.18 17.21
C THR A 357 21.53 4.49 16.16
N PRO A 358 22.71 3.95 16.55
CA PRO A 358 23.52 3.09 15.68
C PRO A 358 22.71 1.94 15.06
N ARG A 359 21.77 1.38 15.83
CA ARG A 359 20.84 0.34 15.37
C ARG A 359 20.03 0.80 14.17
N PHE A 360 19.37 1.95 14.26
CA PHE A 360 18.52 2.45 13.19
C PHE A 360 19.32 2.72 11.91
N VAL A 361 20.53 3.29 12.04
CA VAL A 361 21.45 3.53 10.91
C VAL A 361 21.81 2.21 10.22
N VAL A 362 22.34 1.24 10.96
CA VAL A 362 22.78 -0.05 10.39
C VAL A 362 21.61 -0.84 9.83
N THR A 363 20.46 -0.84 10.52
CA THR A 363 19.24 -1.54 10.08
C THR A 363 18.69 -0.92 8.80
N THR A 364 18.74 0.41 8.66
CA THR A 364 18.37 1.11 7.43
C THR A 364 19.32 0.77 6.28
N LEU A 365 20.64 0.75 6.50
CA LEU A 365 21.60 0.33 5.47
C LEU A 365 21.33 -1.12 5.02
N LEU A 366 21.09 -2.04 5.96
CA LEU A 366 20.77 -3.43 5.66
C LEU A 366 19.48 -3.54 4.83
N ARG A 367 18.48 -2.69 5.08
CA ARG A 367 17.27 -2.61 4.26
C ARG A 367 17.57 -2.13 2.83
N GLU A 368 18.41 -1.11 2.66
CA GLU A 368 18.81 -0.64 1.33
C GLU A 368 19.61 -1.71 0.56
N ILE A 369 20.47 -2.48 1.24
CA ILE A 369 21.14 -3.66 0.68
C ILE A 369 20.11 -4.73 0.29
N LEU A 370 19.15 -5.02 1.16
CA LEU A 370 18.11 -5.99 0.91
C LEU A 370 17.28 -5.63 -0.34
N PHE A 371 16.81 -4.39 -0.46
CA PHE A 371 16.07 -3.93 -1.63
C PHE A 371 16.93 -3.93 -2.90
N SER A 372 18.21 -3.58 -2.78
CA SER A 372 19.15 -3.68 -3.89
C SER A 372 19.34 -5.11 -4.41
N LEU A 373 19.38 -6.12 -3.52
CA LEU A 373 19.41 -7.53 -3.90
C LEU A 373 18.08 -7.97 -4.54
N PHE A 374 16.97 -7.59 -3.92
CA PHE A 374 15.63 -7.87 -4.43
C PHE A 374 15.41 -7.31 -5.84
N HIS A 375 15.76 -6.04 -6.08
CA HIS A 375 15.61 -5.41 -7.39
C HIS A 375 16.50 -6.05 -8.45
N ARG A 376 17.67 -6.59 -8.08
CA ARG A 376 18.52 -7.34 -9.01
C ARG A 376 17.84 -8.63 -9.47
N LEU A 377 17.29 -9.41 -8.53
CA LEU A 377 16.52 -10.62 -8.85
C LEU A 377 15.26 -10.30 -9.66
N LEU A 378 14.59 -9.18 -9.35
CA LEU A 378 13.39 -8.77 -10.05
C LEU A 378 13.69 -8.35 -11.49
N ALA A 379 14.79 -7.64 -11.71
CA ALA A 379 15.28 -7.30 -13.04
C ALA A 379 15.58 -8.57 -13.87
N GLU A 380 16.23 -9.57 -13.28
CA GLU A 380 16.47 -10.88 -13.93
C GLU A 380 15.15 -11.56 -14.33
N SER A 381 14.19 -11.65 -13.42
CA SER A 381 12.85 -12.23 -13.65
C SER A 381 12.07 -11.52 -14.78
N ILE A 382 12.16 -10.19 -14.86
CA ILE A 382 11.52 -9.40 -15.92
C ILE A 382 12.25 -9.60 -17.26
N ALA A 383 13.58 -9.57 -17.23
CA ALA A 383 14.42 -9.74 -18.41
C ALA A 383 14.19 -11.09 -19.09
N GLU A 384 14.11 -12.19 -18.35
CA GLU A 384 13.85 -13.53 -18.91
C GLU A 384 12.57 -13.63 -19.74
N ARG A 385 11.55 -12.82 -19.40
CA ARG A 385 10.22 -12.87 -20.04
C ARG A 385 10.09 -12.02 -21.31
N LYS A 386 10.97 -11.05 -21.57
CA LYS A 386 10.97 -10.19 -22.77
C LYS A 386 12.32 -10.24 -23.49
N LYS A 387 12.36 -10.79 -24.72
CA LYS A 387 13.62 -11.06 -25.45
C LYS A 387 14.01 -10.00 -26.49
N ASP A 388 13.14 -9.06 -26.83
CA ASP A 388 13.25 -8.29 -28.08
C ASP A 388 13.61 -6.79 -27.93
N CYS A 389 14.17 -6.35 -26.79
CA CYS A 389 14.53 -4.94 -26.59
C CYS A 389 15.89 -4.78 -25.91
N ARG A 390 16.71 -3.84 -26.40
CA ARG A 390 17.97 -3.42 -25.76
C ARG A 390 17.65 -2.57 -24.54
N GLU A 391 17.71 -3.19 -23.37
CA GLU A 391 17.33 -2.57 -22.10
C GLU A 391 18.52 -2.51 -21.14
N ILE A 392 18.60 -1.41 -20.39
CA ILE A 392 19.55 -1.22 -19.30
C ILE A 392 18.79 -1.26 -17.98
N PHE A 393 18.99 -2.32 -17.20
CA PHE A 393 18.38 -2.49 -15.89
C PHE A 393 19.24 -1.86 -14.80
N ILE A 394 18.61 -1.10 -13.90
CA ILE A 394 19.25 -0.50 -12.72
C ILE A 394 18.51 -0.92 -11.44
N ASN A 395 19.21 -0.94 -10.30
CA ASN A 395 18.68 -1.42 -9.01
C ASN A 395 18.14 -0.33 -8.08
N ARG A 396 18.09 0.93 -8.55
CA ARG A 396 17.57 2.11 -7.83
C ARG A 396 16.90 3.07 -8.82
N SER A 397 16.16 4.06 -8.31
CA SER A 397 15.59 5.11 -9.16
C SER A 397 16.68 5.87 -9.93
N PRO A 398 16.43 6.22 -11.21
CA PRO A 398 17.39 6.94 -12.05
C PRO A 398 17.57 8.38 -11.57
N ASP A 399 18.79 8.88 -11.67
CA ASP A 399 19.16 10.27 -11.43
C ASP A 399 20.20 10.75 -12.45
N PRO A 400 20.34 12.06 -12.68
CA PRO A 400 21.26 12.55 -13.71
C PRO A 400 22.72 12.12 -13.55
N PHE A 401 23.23 12.01 -12.32
CA PHE A 401 24.61 11.58 -12.10
C PHE A 401 24.78 10.09 -12.44
N LEU A 402 23.85 9.25 -11.98
CA LEU A 402 23.85 7.82 -12.29
C LEU A 402 23.78 7.55 -13.78
N ILE A 403 22.84 8.19 -14.48
CA ILE A 403 22.64 7.98 -15.92
C ILE A 403 23.87 8.42 -16.70
N ASN A 404 24.45 9.56 -16.37
CA ASN A 404 25.68 10.02 -17.02
C ASN A 404 26.84 9.01 -16.83
N ARG A 405 27.01 8.45 -15.63
CA ARG A 405 28.04 7.43 -15.37
C ARG A 405 27.81 6.13 -16.14
N ILE A 406 26.55 5.69 -16.26
CA ILE A 406 26.22 4.49 -17.03
C ILE A 406 26.48 4.72 -18.53
N LEU A 407 26.07 5.87 -19.07
CA LEU A 407 26.29 6.20 -20.49
C LEU A 407 27.79 6.35 -20.81
N ALA A 408 28.60 6.86 -19.88
CA ALA A 408 30.05 6.93 -20.04
C ALA A 408 30.76 5.56 -19.95
N ASN A 409 30.07 4.50 -19.50
CA ASN A 409 30.67 3.18 -19.31
C ASN A 409 30.99 2.51 -20.66
N LYS A 410 32.18 1.90 -20.77
CA LYS A 410 32.63 1.19 -21.99
C LYS A 410 31.65 0.08 -22.42
N ALA A 411 31.09 -0.67 -21.47
CA ALA A 411 30.12 -1.72 -21.77
C ALA A 411 28.83 -1.15 -22.40
N THR A 412 28.32 -0.03 -21.88
CA THR A 412 27.17 0.69 -22.46
C THR A 412 27.48 1.19 -23.87
N ASN A 413 28.64 1.81 -24.07
CA ASN A 413 29.03 2.31 -25.39
C ASN A 413 29.10 1.19 -26.44
N LEU A 414 29.65 0.04 -26.07
CA LEU A 414 29.67 -1.16 -26.93
C LEU A 414 28.25 -1.70 -27.19
N PHE A 415 27.38 -1.65 -26.20
CA PHE A 415 26.01 -2.14 -26.27
C PHE A 415 25.09 -1.28 -27.14
N LEU A 416 25.24 0.04 -27.08
CA LEU A 416 24.38 0.99 -27.79
C LEU A 416 24.73 1.17 -29.28
N LYS A 417 25.90 0.70 -29.75
CA LYS A 417 26.34 0.72 -31.18
C LYS A 417 26.02 2.04 -31.93
N GLY A 418 26.29 3.19 -31.30
CA GLY A 418 26.09 4.54 -31.86
C GLY A 418 24.64 5.05 -31.84
N ASN A 419 24.43 6.32 -31.47
CA ASN A 419 23.20 7.17 -31.47
C ASN A 419 21.78 6.55 -31.41
N GLN A 420 21.61 5.29 -30.97
CA GLN A 420 20.33 4.64 -30.79
C GLN A 420 19.71 5.04 -29.44
N ALA A 421 18.38 5.15 -29.42
CA ALA A 421 17.63 5.41 -28.20
C ALA A 421 17.86 4.29 -27.16
N CYS A 422 18.04 4.68 -25.90
CA CYS A 422 18.35 3.77 -24.80
C CYS A 422 17.18 3.68 -23.82
N SER A 423 16.73 2.48 -23.47
CA SER A 423 15.66 2.28 -22.48
C SER A 423 16.24 1.84 -21.14
N PHE A 424 16.11 2.69 -20.12
CA PHE A 424 16.43 2.38 -18.74
C PHE A 424 15.21 1.78 -18.04
N VAL A 425 15.41 0.63 -17.40
CA VAL A 425 14.39 -0.05 -16.62
C VAL A 425 14.77 0.01 -15.14
N HIS A 426 13.92 0.59 -14.31
CA HIS A 426 14.23 0.91 -12.92
C HIS A 426 13.17 0.39 -11.93
N PRO A 427 13.49 0.28 -10.63
CA PRO A 427 12.53 -0.11 -9.60
C PRO A 427 11.38 0.88 -9.45
N GLY A 428 10.28 0.40 -8.87
CA GLY A 428 9.13 1.25 -8.56
C GLY A 428 7.94 1.16 -9.48
N TYR A 429 7.04 2.11 -9.29
CA TYR A 429 5.78 2.24 -10.04
C TYR A 429 5.79 3.38 -11.05
N GLY A 430 6.96 3.96 -11.31
CA GLY A 430 7.14 5.10 -12.22
C GLY A 430 7.73 6.31 -11.49
N LEU A 431 8.31 7.23 -12.25
CA LEU A 431 8.88 8.48 -11.76
C LEU A 431 7.78 9.50 -11.44
N SER A 432 8.08 10.48 -10.58
CA SER A 432 7.23 11.65 -10.40
C SER A 432 7.20 12.50 -11.68
N GLY A 433 6.24 13.42 -11.79
CA GLY A 433 6.17 14.36 -12.91
C GLY A 433 7.48 15.14 -13.09
N MET A 434 8.01 15.69 -11.99
CA MET A 434 9.26 16.46 -11.97
C MET A 434 10.48 15.63 -12.34
N ASP A 435 10.65 14.43 -11.76
CA ASP A 435 11.82 13.58 -12.04
C ASP A 435 11.82 13.13 -13.51
N ARG A 436 10.64 12.76 -14.02
CA ARG A 436 10.47 12.33 -15.41
C ARG A 436 10.83 13.45 -16.38
N GLU A 437 10.36 14.67 -16.13
CA GLU A 437 10.66 15.82 -16.99
C GLU A 437 12.13 16.24 -16.90
N GLY A 438 12.68 16.31 -15.68
CA GLY A 438 14.09 16.63 -15.45
C GLY A 438 15.01 15.63 -16.16
N LEU A 439 14.73 14.33 -16.06
CA LEU A 439 15.50 13.29 -16.75
C LEU A 439 15.30 13.34 -18.26
N LYS A 440 14.09 13.58 -18.76
CA LYS A 440 13.83 13.71 -20.21
C LYS A 440 14.52 14.94 -20.80
N ALA A 441 14.57 16.06 -20.07
CA ALA A 441 15.28 17.26 -20.48
C ALA A 441 16.80 17.03 -20.51
N ALA A 442 17.35 16.34 -19.51
CA ALA A 442 18.78 16.03 -19.42
C ALA A 442 19.23 14.93 -20.41
N PHE A 443 18.36 13.96 -20.73
CA PHE A 443 18.67 12.79 -21.56
C PHE A 443 17.54 12.51 -22.57
N PRO A 444 17.35 13.36 -23.60
CA PRO A 444 16.23 13.25 -24.54
C PRO A 444 16.21 11.96 -25.37
N GLN A 445 17.36 11.31 -25.53
CA GLN A 445 17.53 10.03 -26.21
C GLN A 445 17.26 8.80 -25.32
N CYS A 446 16.98 9.02 -24.03
CA CYS A 446 16.77 7.96 -23.05
C CYS A 446 15.29 7.88 -22.67
N GLU A 447 14.76 6.66 -22.65
CA GLU A 447 13.46 6.37 -22.05
C GLU A 447 13.63 5.77 -20.66
N PHE A 448 12.80 6.18 -19.72
CA PHE A 448 12.81 5.67 -18.35
C PHE A 448 11.50 4.94 -18.08
N THR A 449 11.59 3.64 -17.81
CA THR A 449 10.43 2.79 -17.55
C THR A 449 10.60 2.04 -16.23
N SER A 450 9.52 1.93 -15.46
CA SER A 450 9.55 1.18 -14.22
C SER A 450 9.40 -0.33 -14.45
N PHE A 451 9.83 -1.14 -13.48
CA PHE A 451 9.57 -2.58 -13.47
C PHE A 451 8.08 -2.90 -13.64
N LEU A 452 7.18 -2.15 -12.99
CA LEU A 452 5.74 -2.31 -13.19
C LEU A 452 5.34 -2.11 -14.65
N SER A 453 5.80 -1.01 -15.26
CA SER A 453 5.51 -0.72 -16.66
C SER A 453 6.02 -1.84 -17.57
N ARG A 454 7.22 -2.38 -17.30
CA ARG A 454 7.76 -3.45 -18.14
C ARG A 454 7.10 -4.80 -17.91
N SER A 455 6.55 -5.01 -16.72
CA SER A 455 5.90 -6.25 -16.33
C SER A 455 4.55 -6.53 -17.01
N SER A 456 3.88 -5.49 -17.52
CA SER A 456 2.60 -5.61 -18.22
C SER A 456 2.77 -5.46 -19.73
N SER A 457 1.91 -6.10 -20.52
CA SER A 457 1.75 -5.75 -21.94
C SER A 457 1.12 -4.36 -22.02
N ASN A 458 1.95 -3.30 -21.97
CA ASN A 458 1.55 -1.91 -21.81
C ASN A 458 0.53 -1.47 -22.87
N ARG A 459 -0.76 -1.41 -22.51
CA ARG A 459 -1.80 -0.70 -23.28
C ARG A 459 -2.16 0.66 -22.69
N TRP A 460 -1.53 1.10 -21.59
CA TRP A 460 -1.80 2.42 -21.00
C TRP A 460 -1.04 3.57 -21.70
N ALA A 461 0.08 3.26 -22.38
CA ALA A 461 0.81 4.22 -23.21
C ALA A 461 -0.07 4.60 -24.42
N GLY A 462 -0.83 5.69 -24.29
CA GLY A 462 -1.82 6.12 -25.28
C GLY A 462 -3.20 6.49 -24.72
N LEU A 463 -3.42 6.33 -23.40
CA LEU A 463 -4.65 6.81 -22.76
C LEU A 463 -4.80 8.33 -22.94
N LYS A 464 -5.96 8.76 -23.45
CA LYS A 464 -6.31 10.18 -23.64
C LYS A 464 -7.36 10.58 -22.60
N LEU A 465 -6.90 10.94 -21.39
CA LEU A 465 -7.78 11.22 -20.25
C LEU A 465 -7.79 12.68 -19.80
N LYS A 466 -7.12 13.59 -20.53
CA LYS A 466 -7.17 15.04 -20.27
C LYS A 466 -8.63 15.52 -20.17
N GLY A 467 -8.97 16.14 -19.03
CA GLY A 467 -10.32 16.63 -18.72
C GLY A 467 -11.35 15.54 -18.38
N LYS A 468 -10.97 14.26 -18.29
CA LYS A 468 -11.84 13.17 -17.85
C LYS A 468 -11.71 12.97 -16.35
N VAL A 469 -12.81 12.61 -15.69
CA VAL A 469 -12.84 12.33 -14.25
C VAL A 469 -13.15 10.86 -14.01
N ILE A 470 -12.29 10.16 -13.27
CA ILE A 470 -12.47 8.76 -12.88
C ILE A 470 -12.98 8.74 -11.43
N ALA A 471 -14.16 8.17 -11.23
CA ALA A 471 -14.72 7.96 -9.90
C ALA A 471 -14.11 6.70 -9.28
N ILE A 472 -13.63 6.83 -8.05
CA ILE A 472 -13.09 5.72 -7.26
C ILE A 472 -13.99 5.54 -6.06
N SER A 473 -14.45 4.32 -5.84
CA SER A 473 -15.15 3.92 -4.63
C SER A 473 -14.35 2.79 -3.99
N VAL A 474 -13.78 3.09 -2.83
CA VAL A 474 -12.94 2.17 -2.09
C VAL A 474 -13.35 2.19 -0.62
N GLY A 475 -13.41 1.02 0.00
CA GLY A 475 -13.70 0.91 1.43
C GLY A 475 -13.04 -0.31 2.05
N ASN A 476 -12.85 -0.25 3.37
CA ASN A 476 -12.11 -1.24 4.14
C ASN A 476 -13.04 -2.43 4.46
N PRO A 477 -12.82 -3.61 3.85
CA PRO A 477 -13.65 -4.79 4.06
C PRO A 477 -13.34 -5.42 5.43
N GLY A 478 -14.36 -5.90 6.15
CA GLY A 478 -14.15 -6.58 7.44
C GLY A 478 -13.54 -7.97 7.30
N ASP A 479 -13.71 -8.60 6.13
CA ASP A 479 -13.29 -9.96 5.80
C ASP A 479 -11.93 -10.03 5.09
N ILE A 480 -11.26 -8.89 4.86
CA ILE A 480 -10.03 -8.82 4.06
C ILE A 480 -8.88 -9.66 4.64
N LEU A 481 -8.77 -9.77 5.97
CA LEU A 481 -7.73 -10.59 6.62
C LEU A 481 -7.94 -12.08 6.44
N ALA A 482 -9.20 -12.54 6.31
CA ALA A 482 -9.50 -13.93 6.03
C ALA A 482 -9.02 -14.34 4.62
N LYS A 483 -8.75 -13.37 3.75
CA LYS A 483 -8.08 -13.57 2.45
C LYS A 483 -6.56 -13.44 2.51
N GLY A 484 -6.00 -13.17 3.68
CA GLY A 484 -4.57 -12.93 3.87
C GLY A 484 -4.07 -11.58 3.33
N LEU A 485 -4.98 -10.61 3.19
CA LEU A 485 -4.73 -9.24 2.75
C LEU A 485 -5.10 -8.24 3.86
N TRP A 486 -4.81 -6.96 3.65
CA TRP A 486 -5.22 -5.86 4.53
C TRP A 486 -5.31 -4.56 3.73
N ASP A 487 -5.66 -3.45 4.40
CA ASP A 487 -5.83 -2.14 3.78
C ASP A 487 -4.59 -1.70 2.97
N GLU A 488 -3.37 -2.07 3.38
CA GLU A 488 -2.14 -1.69 2.66
C GLU A 488 -2.08 -2.32 1.26
N HIS A 489 -2.71 -3.48 1.06
CA HIS A 489 -2.80 -4.12 -0.26
C HIS A 489 -3.78 -3.40 -1.18
N ILE A 490 -4.83 -2.77 -0.63
CA ILE A 490 -5.72 -1.87 -1.36
C ILE A 490 -4.96 -0.59 -1.72
N GLN A 491 -4.21 -0.02 -0.77
CA GLN A 491 -3.37 1.16 -1.01
C GLN A 491 -2.38 0.91 -2.15
N GLU A 492 -1.72 -0.26 -2.14
CA GLU A 492 -0.83 -0.69 -3.21
C GLU A 492 -1.53 -0.72 -4.57
N LEU A 493 -2.73 -1.32 -4.66
CA LEU A 493 -3.50 -1.32 -5.89
C LEU A 493 -3.82 0.10 -6.35
N LEU A 494 -4.25 0.98 -5.46
CA LEU A 494 -4.56 2.37 -5.79
C LEU A 494 -3.34 3.09 -6.36
N VAL A 495 -2.16 2.95 -5.74
CA VAL A 495 -0.91 3.53 -6.24
C VAL A 495 -0.59 3.01 -7.64
N ARG A 496 -0.65 1.69 -7.84
CA ARG A 496 -0.39 1.04 -9.13
C ARG A 496 -1.37 1.50 -10.21
N LEU A 497 -2.66 1.58 -9.87
CA LEU A 497 -3.75 1.85 -10.80
C LEU A 497 -3.82 3.33 -11.20
N LEU A 498 -3.72 4.23 -10.22
CA LEU A 498 -3.98 5.65 -10.39
C LEU A 498 -2.81 6.40 -11.04
N ARG A 499 -1.55 6.02 -10.77
CA ARG A 499 -0.39 6.76 -11.31
C ARG A 499 -0.41 6.84 -12.85
N PRO A 500 -0.63 5.76 -13.61
CA PRO A 500 -0.77 5.86 -15.07
C PRO A 500 -1.99 6.67 -15.54
N LEU A 501 -3.08 6.70 -14.77
CA LEU A 501 -4.25 7.52 -15.09
C LEU A 501 -3.97 9.01 -14.90
N LEU A 502 -3.25 9.36 -13.83
CA LEU A 502 -2.80 10.73 -13.57
C LEU A 502 -1.77 11.20 -14.61
N HIS A 503 -0.82 10.34 -15.01
CA HIS A 503 0.07 10.62 -16.13
C HIS A 503 -0.69 10.94 -17.43
N ALA A 504 -1.83 10.27 -17.65
CA ALA A 504 -2.73 10.52 -18.77
C ALA A 504 -3.65 11.74 -18.57
N GLN A 505 -3.41 12.56 -17.53
CA GLN A 505 -4.12 13.79 -17.19
C GLN A 505 -5.58 13.59 -16.75
N ALA A 506 -5.90 12.43 -16.16
CA ALA A 506 -7.21 12.18 -15.56
C ALA A 506 -7.33 12.84 -14.19
N SER A 507 -8.47 13.47 -13.89
CA SER A 507 -8.83 13.86 -12.52
C SER A 507 -9.54 12.71 -11.80
N ILE A 508 -9.56 12.76 -10.46
CA ILE A 508 -10.15 11.73 -9.62
C ILE A 508 -11.36 12.30 -8.90
N LEU A 509 -12.42 11.51 -8.73
CA LEU A 509 -13.53 11.80 -7.81
C LEU A 509 -13.57 10.74 -6.71
N TYR A 510 -13.51 11.16 -5.44
CA TYR A 510 -13.51 10.27 -4.29
C TYR A 510 -14.11 10.94 -3.04
N GLY A 511 -15.06 10.26 -2.38
CA GLY A 511 -15.76 10.75 -1.18
C GLY A 511 -15.12 10.30 0.14
N GLY A 512 -13.80 10.51 0.29
CA GLY A 512 -13.06 10.12 1.50
C GLY A 512 -12.83 11.27 2.48
N THR A 513 -12.41 10.93 3.70
CA THR A 513 -12.10 11.92 4.74
C THR A 513 -10.80 12.67 4.46
N LEU A 514 -10.84 14.00 4.49
CA LEU A 514 -9.64 14.83 4.36
C LEU A 514 -8.71 14.69 5.57
N PRO A 515 -7.40 14.55 5.37
CA PRO A 515 -6.45 14.54 6.48
C PRO A 515 -6.23 15.95 7.03
N LYS A 516 -5.88 16.05 8.33
CA LYS A 516 -5.42 17.32 8.91
C LYS A 516 -4.08 17.76 8.29
N ASN A 517 -3.14 16.82 8.13
CA ASN A 517 -1.80 17.03 7.54
C ASN A 517 -1.44 15.85 6.63
N LEU A 518 -0.57 16.05 5.62
CA LEU A 518 -0.04 14.95 4.78
C LEU A 518 0.97 14.05 5.53
N LYS A 519 1.62 14.59 6.57
CA LYS A 519 2.46 13.82 7.49
C LYS A 519 1.57 13.31 8.62
N SER A 520 1.39 11.99 8.69
CA SER A 520 0.63 11.31 9.74
C SER A 520 1.56 10.74 10.82
N SER A 521 0.96 10.26 11.90
CA SER A 521 1.53 9.21 12.75
C SER A 521 2.15 8.08 11.90
N PRO A 522 3.09 7.31 12.46
CA PRO A 522 3.65 6.15 11.76
C PRO A 522 2.56 5.29 11.10
N PRO A 523 2.76 4.86 9.84
CA PRO A 523 1.68 4.32 9.02
C PRO A 523 1.09 3.01 9.58
N TRP A 524 1.84 2.27 10.40
CA TRP A 524 1.38 1.04 11.05
C TRP A 524 0.47 1.27 12.27
N GLU A 525 0.44 2.47 12.87
CA GLU A 525 -0.32 2.72 14.10
C GLU A 525 -1.82 2.90 13.87
N LYS A 526 -2.21 3.43 12.71
CA LYS A 526 -3.61 3.79 12.41
C LYS A 526 -4.04 3.18 11.10
N GLY A 527 -5.35 2.96 10.92
CA GLY A 527 -5.91 2.51 9.65
C GLY A 527 -5.57 3.47 8.51
N ILE A 528 -5.53 2.95 7.29
CA ILE A 528 -5.13 3.74 6.12
C ILE A 528 -6.22 4.73 5.74
N ASN A 529 -5.81 5.99 5.53
CA ASN A 529 -6.64 6.98 4.86
C ASN A 529 -6.28 7.02 3.36
N PHE A 530 -7.13 6.44 2.50
CA PHE A 530 -6.89 6.43 1.05
C PHE A 530 -6.89 7.84 0.44
N THR A 531 -7.54 8.84 1.05
CA THR A 531 -7.47 10.25 0.61
C THR A 531 -6.03 10.76 0.66
N VAL A 532 -5.27 10.42 1.71
CA VAL A 532 -3.83 10.78 1.82
C VAL A 532 -3.04 10.20 0.65
N THR A 533 -3.35 8.95 0.27
CA THR A 533 -2.68 8.28 -0.87
C THR A 533 -2.94 9.02 -2.17
N MET A 534 -4.20 9.38 -2.46
CA MET A 534 -4.56 10.12 -3.66
C MET A 534 -3.95 11.53 -3.69
N LEU A 535 -3.95 12.25 -2.56
CA LEU A 535 -3.34 13.57 -2.44
C LEU A 535 -1.83 13.52 -2.67
N ARG A 536 -1.13 12.52 -2.13
CA ARG A 536 0.32 12.33 -2.36
C ARG A 536 0.63 12.03 -3.83
N LEU A 537 -0.18 11.18 -4.48
CA LEU A 537 -0.02 10.90 -5.91
C LEU A 537 -0.24 12.16 -6.75
N LEU A 538 -1.33 12.89 -6.52
CA LEU A 538 -1.60 14.14 -7.22
C LEU A 538 -0.50 15.17 -7.02
N ALA A 539 -0.02 15.35 -5.79
CA ALA A 539 1.08 16.26 -5.48
C ALA A 539 2.37 15.87 -6.23
N GLY A 540 2.68 14.57 -6.35
CA GLY A 540 3.84 14.08 -7.09
C GLY A 540 3.74 14.21 -8.62
N GLU A 541 2.53 14.35 -9.15
CA GLU A 541 2.28 14.54 -10.59
C GLU A 541 2.19 16.02 -11.00
N ARG A 542 2.25 16.93 -10.03
CA ARG A 542 2.19 18.36 -10.32
C ARG A 542 3.41 18.84 -11.07
N GLN A 543 3.14 19.70 -12.04
CA GLN A 543 4.15 20.46 -12.75
C GLN A 543 4.11 21.91 -12.25
N PRO A 544 5.21 22.67 -12.35
CA PRO A 544 5.16 24.12 -12.17
C PRO A 544 4.05 24.68 -13.06
N ILE A 545 3.23 25.57 -12.48
CA ILE A 545 2.00 26.06 -13.10
C ILE A 545 2.36 26.68 -14.46
N ASN A 546 1.92 26.03 -15.53
CA ASN A 546 1.86 26.66 -16.84
C ASN A 546 0.50 27.36 -16.87
N GLU A 547 0.47 28.68 -17.06
CA GLU A 547 -0.74 29.54 -16.95
C GLU A 547 -1.90 29.13 -17.89
N HIS A 548 -1.69 28.13 -18.75
CA HIS A 548 -2.60 27.73 -19.81
C HIS A 548 -3.12 26.27 -19.73
N GLU A 549 -2.74 25.47 -18.73
CA GLU A 549 -3.20 24.06 -18.62
C GLU A 549 -3.85 23.70 -17.29
N GLU A 550 -5.10 23.20 -17.35
CA GLU A 550 -5.78 22.61 -16.20
C GLU A 550 -5.09 21.32 -15.74
N GLN A 551 -4.56 21.33 -14.52
CA GLN A 551 -3.95 20.15 -13.90
C GLN A 551 -5.00 19.17 -13.32
N PRO A 552 -4.66 17.87 -13.21
CA PRO A 552 -5.49 16.89 -12.51
C PRO A 552 -5.82 17.31 -11.08
N ARG A 553 -7.07 17.06 -10.66
CA ARG A 553 -7.56 17.41 -9.33
C ARG A 553 -8.25 16.24 -8.64
N LEU A 554 -8.35 16.33 -7.32
CA LEU A 554 -9.24 15.50 -6.52
C LEU A 554 -10.59 16.22 -6.32
N TYR A 555 -11.65 15.69 -6.91
CA TYR A 555 -13.02 16.11 -6.64
C TYR A 555 -13.54 15.38 -5.41
N ILE A 556 -13.90 16.13 -4.38
CA ILE A 556 -14.38 15.60 -3.10
C ILE A 556 -15.85 15.95 -2.97
N PRO A 557 -16.78 14.99 -3.11
CA PRO A 557 -18.18 15.16 -2.77
C PRO A 557 -18.33 15.45 -1.27
N THR A 558 -19.07 16.48 -0.91
CA THR A 558 -19.29 16.89 0.48
C THR A 558 -20.78 16.77 0.82
N PRO A 559 -21.16 15.82 1.70
CA PRO A 559 -22.56 15.66 2.12
C PRO A 559 -23.11 16.94 2.76
N CYS A 560 -24.40 17.23 2.56
CA CYS A 560 -25.04 18.43 3.10
C CYS A 560 -25.12 18.48 4.65
N HIS A 561 -25.00 17.33 5.32
CA HIS A 561 -25.12 17.22 6.77
C HIS A 561 -23.81 17.53 7.50
N GLU A 562 -22.67 17.44 6.82
CA GLU A 562 -21.41 17.84 7.40
C GLU A 562 -21.40 19.36 7.56
N LEU A 563 -20.85 19.86 8.67
CA LEU A 563 -20.59 21.29 8.82
C LEU A 563 -19.85 21.78 7.57
N PRO A 564 -20.18 22.98 7.04
CA PRO A 564 -19.49 23.51 5.88
C PRO A 564 -17.98 23.45 6.14
N ILE A 565 -17.25 22.82 5.20
CA ILE A 565 -15.81 22.66 5.31
C ILE A 565 -15.22 24.03 5.61
N SER A 566 -14.45 24.11 6.70
CA SER A 566 -13.92 25.40 7.16
C SER A 566 -13.13 26.08 6.04
N ALA A 567 -13.21 27.42 5.96
CA ALA A 567 -12.44 28.19 4.99
C ALA A 567 -10.92 27.86 5.07
N LYS A 568 -10.42 27.56 6.27
CA LYS A 568 -9.05 27.08 6.50
C LYS A 568 -8.76 25.77 5.79
N THR A 569 -9.65 24.78 5.91
CA THR A 569 -9.50 23.48 5.22
C THR A 569 -9.64 23.62 3.72
N ILE A 570 -10.56 24.46 3.22
CA ILE A 570 -10.69 24.74 1.80
C ILE A 570 -9.38 25.36 1.29
N ALA A 571 -8.90 26.43 1.92
CA ALA A 571 -7.65 27.10 1.54
C ALA A 571 -6.44 26.15 1.56
N GLN A 572 -6.35 25.27 2.55
CA GLN A 572 -5.26 24.29 2.66
C GLN A 572 -5.18 23.34 1.46
N TRP A 573 -6.33 22.95 0.89
CA TRP A 573 -6.39 21.96 -0.18
C TRP A 573 -6.80 22.53 -1.53
N THR A 574 -7.04 23.84 -1.59
CA THR A 574 -7.66 24.52 -2.74
C THR A 574 -6.88 24.25 -4.02
N ASP A 575 -5.57 24.16 -3.93
CA ASP A 575 -4.68 23.85 -5.03
C ASP A 575 -5.02 22.51 -5.70
N ILE A 576 -5.11 21.44 -4.90
CA ILE A 576 -5.18 20.05 -5.37
C ILE A 576 -6.63 19.55 -5.46
N CYS A 577 -7.53 20.11 -4.66
CA CYS A 577 -8.89 19.63 -4.46
C CYS A 577 -9.96 20.61 -4.95
N SER A 578 -11.05 20.06 -5.47
CA SER A 578 -12.32 20.75 -5.72
C SER A 578 -13.41 20.13 -4.87
N PHE A 579 -14.17 20.94 -4.16
CA PHE A 579 -15.28 20.47 -3.34
C PHE A 579 -16.58 20.47 -4.13
N VAL A 580 -17.30 19.35 -4.12
CA VAL A 580 -18.55 19.17 -4.84
C VAL A 580 -19.70 19.10 -3.81
N PRO A 581 -20.40 20.22 -3.56
CA PRO A 581 -21.47 20.24 -2.58
C PRO A 581 -22.66 19.37 -2.99
N VAL A 582 -23.13 18.58 -2.04
CA VAL A 582 -24.47 17.98 -2.05
C VAL A 582 -25.36 18.93 -1.27
N THR A 583 -26.45 19.39 -1.86
CA THR A 583 -27.36 20.38 -1.25
C THR A 583 -28.48 19.68 -0.49
N ALA A 584 -29.21 20.42 0.36
CA ALA A 584 -30.41 19.89 1.01
C ALA A 584 -31.45 19.41 -0.01
N GLU A 585 -31.60 20.12 -1.14
CA GLU A 585 -32.46 19.74 -2.26
C GLU A 585 -32.05 18.38 -2.84
N ASP A 586 -30.76 18.07 -2.95
CA ASP A 586 -30.32 16.75 -3.42
C ASP A 586 -30.77 15.62 -2.49
N THR A 587 -30.96 15.91 -1.20
CA THR A 587 -31.30 14.92 -0.16
C THR A 587 -32.79 14.75 0.09
N GLY A 588 -33.61 15.76 -0.25
CA GLY A 588 -35.03 15.80 0.14
C GLY A 588 -35.28 15.91 1.63
N ILE A 589 -34.28 16.39 2.38
CA ILE A 589 -34.37 16.72 3.81
C ILE A 589 -34.49 18.24 3.92
N GLU A 590 -35.36 18.74 4.81
CA GLU A 590 -35.42 20.17 5.10
C GLU A 590 -34.13 20.67 5.73
N LEU A 591 -33.67 21.86 5.31
CA LEU A 591 -32.41 22.45 5.79
C LEU A 591 -32.37 22.59 7.33
N LYS A 592 -33.51 22.84 7.97
CA LYS A 592 -33.65 22.94 9.42
C LYS A 592 -33.31 21.64 10.14
N SER A 593 -33.66 20.49 9.56
CA SER A 593 -33.33 19.17 10.11
C SER A 593 -31.84 18.84 10.00
N LEU A 594 -31.11 19.47 9.08
CA LEU A 594 -29.66 19.29 8.95
C LEU A 594 -28.86 20.10 9.99
N GLN A 595 -29.46 21.15 10.56
CA GLN A 595 -28.88 22.09 11.53
C GLN A 595 -29.33 21.80 12.97
N GLU A 596 -29.63 20.55 13.31
CA GLU A 596 -30.07 20.20 14.67
C GLU A 596 -29.07 20.65 15.74
N PRO A 597 -29.54 21.19 16.88
CA PRO A 597 -28.69 21.65 17.97
C PRO A 597 -27.85 20.50 18.56
N ALA A 598 -26.91 20.84 19.44
CA ALA A 598 -26.11 19.87 20.17
C ALA A 598 -27.00 18.82 20.88
N PRO A 599 -26.50 17.59 21.10
CA PRO A 599 -27.24 16.57 21.83
C PRO A 599 -27.70 17.14 23.18
N PRO A 600 -28.91 16.81 23.65
CA PRO A 600 -29.40 17.28 24.93
C PRO A 600 -28.42 16.88 26.04
N SER A 601 -28.03 17.86 26.85
CA SER A 601 -27.14 17.66 28.01
C SER A 601 -27.80 18.24 29.24
N PRO A 602 -27.78 17.54 30.39
CA PRO A 602 -28.34 18.08 31.61
C PRO A 602 -27.51 19.26 32.11
N ASP A 603 -28.17 20.27 32.70
CA ASP A 603 -27.50 21.30 33.46
C ASP A 603 -26.92 20.69 34.75
N PRO A 604 -25.59 20.79 34.99
CA PRO A 604 -24.97 20.28 36.20
C PRO A 604 -25.57 20.85 37.50
N GLU A 605 -26.03 22.10 37.49
CA GLU A 605 -26.61 22.77 38.66
C GLU A 605 -28.03 22.25 38.95
N GLU A 606 -28.85 22.05 37.90
CA GLU A 606 -30.20 21.47 38.05
C GLU A 606 -30.13 20.01 38.49
N LEU A 607 -29.20 19.22 37.95
CA LEU A 607 -28.97 17.84 38.40
C LEU A 607 -28.58 17.78 39.88
N ALA A 608 -27.70 18.68 40.33
CA ALA A 608 -27.22 18.69 41.72
C ALA A 608 -28.33 19.02 42.73
N ALA A 609 -29.35 19.78 42.33
CA ALA A 609 -30.47 20.19 43.17
C ALA A 609 -31.55 19.11 43.37
N LEU A 610 -31.53 18.02 42.59
CA LEU A 610 -32.54 16.97 42.63
C LEU A 610 -32.24 15.88 43.69
N SER A 611 -33.28 15.22 44.21
CA SER A 611 -33.09 14.03 45.06
C SER A 611 -32.37 12.91 44.28
N TYR A 612 -31.80 11.93 44.99
CA TYR A 612 -31.07 10.82 44.33
C TYR A 612 -31.94 10.05 43.32
N THR A 613 -33.20 9.79 43.67
CA THR A 613 -34.16 9.10 42.80
C THR A 613 -34.57 9.93 41.60
N GLU A 614 -34.75 11.24 41.78
CA GLU A 614 -35.06 12.17 40.68
C GLU A 614 -33.86 12.34 39.76
N ARG A 615 -32.64 12.48 40.30
CA ARG A 615 -31.39 12.50 39.52
C ARG A 615 -31.25 11.28 38.63
N GLN A 616 -31.48 10.07 39.17
CA GLN A 616 -31.39 8.85 38.38
C GLN A 616 -32.42 8.81 37.26
N LYS A 617 -33.65 9.27 37.53
CA LYS A 617 -34.72 9.32 36.52
C LYS A 617 -34.38 10.34 35.42
N THR A 618 -34.02 11.55 35.80
CA THR A 618 -33.63 12.62 34.87
C THR A 618 -32.42 12.22 34.05
N GLN A 619 -31.40 11.59 34.66
CA GLN A 619 -30.23 11.08 33.94
C GLN A 619 -30.61 10.06 32.86
N ARG A 620 -31.53 9.13 33.17
CA ARG A 620 -32.07 8.17 32.19
C ARG A 620 -32.84 8.86 31.06
N GLU A 621 -33.70 9.83 31.39
CA GLU A 621 -34.44 10.62 30.40
C GLU A 621 -33.50 11.37 29.44
N TYR A 622 -32.39 11.93 29.97
CA TYR A 622 -31.35 12.55 29.14
C TYR A 622 -30.58 11.55 28.29
N GLU A 623 -30.26 10.38 28.82
CA GLU A 623 -29.61 9.29 28.07
C GLU A 623 -30.50 8.78 26.94
N ASP A 624 -31.80 8.61 27.19
CA ASP A 624 -32.80 8.22 26.19
C ASP A 624 -32.95 9.28 25.11
N ALA A 625 -33.09 10.56 25.48
CA ALA A 625 -33.17 11.68 24.53
C ALA A 625 -31.89 11.83 23.69
N LYS A 626 -30.72 11.61 24.30
CA LYS A 626 -29.42 11.61 23.61
C LYS A 626 -29.31 10.44 22.64
N ASN A 627 -29.79 9.25 23.02
CA ASN A 627 -29.84 8.10 22.14
C ASN A 627 -30.76 8.37 20.94
N GLU A 628 -31.98 8.86 21.18
CA GLU A 628 -32.93 9.23 20.12
C GLU A 628 -32.33 10.26 19.15
N TYR A 629 -31.67 11.30 19.68
CA TYR A 629 -30.91 12.26 18.89
C TYR A 629 -29.86 11.58 17.99
N HIS A 630 -29.06 10.67 18.54
CA HIS A 630 -28.05 9.94 17.76
C HIS A 630 -28.64 8.96 16.74
N VAL A 631 -29.80 8.35 16.99
CA VAL A 631 -30.51 7.53 15.99
C VAL A 631 -30.98 8.41 14.83
N ARG A 632 -31.68 9.50 15.14
CA ARG A 632 -32.20 10.45 14.14
C ARG A 632 -31.10 11.09 13.33
N ARG A 633 -30.02 11.50 13.98
CA ARG A 633 -28.84 12.04 13.31
C ARG A 633 -28.25 11.03 12.32
N ARG A 634 -28.07 9.77 12.71
CA ARG A 634 -27.60 8.70 11.82
C ARG A 634 -28.52 8.49 10.61
N ALA A 635 -29.84 8.59 10.78
CA ALA A 635 -30.81 8.47 9.68
C ALA A 635 -30.68 9.63 8.67
N ILE A 636 -30.51 10.86 9.16
CA ILE A 636 -30.27 12.04 8.32
C ILE A 636 -28.95 11.88 7.54
N GLU A 637 -27.89 11.47 8.22
CA GLU A 637 -26.58 11.19 7.62
C GLU A 637 -26.69 10.10 6.54
N ALA A 638 -27.41 9.01 6.83
CA ALA A 638 -27.65 7.93 5.88
C ALA A 638 -28.33 8.43 4.61
N ARG A 639 -29.40 9.22 4.71
CA ARG A 639 -30.05 9.83 3.53
C ARG A 639 -29.10 10.74 2.75
N ALA A 640 -28.30 11.55 3.43
CA ALA A 640 -27.36 12.46 2.79
C ALA A 640 -26.22 11.73 2.05
N TYR A 641 -25.65 10.66 2.64
CA TYR A 641 -24.67 9.80 1.95
C TYR A 641 -25.28 9.11 0.73
N SER A 642 -26.53 8.64 0.85
CA SER A 642 -27.27 7.98 -0.24
C SER A 642 -27.52 8.96 -1.41
N ALA A 643 -27.95 10.17 -1.10
CA ALA A 643 -28.12 11.24 -2.08
C ALA A 643 -26.79 11.64 -2.76
N MET A 644 -25.70 11.72 -2.00
CA MET A 644 -24.36 11.97 -2.52
C MET A 644 -23.95 10.91 -3.54
N ARG A 645 -24.06 9.62 -3.19
CA ARG A 645 -23.70 8.49 -4.09
C ARG A 645 -24.53 8.49 -5.36
N ARG A 646 -25.84 8.74 -5.23
CA ARG A 646 -26.74 8.94 -6.37
C ARG A 646 -26.26 10.08 -7.27
N LYS A 647 -25.95 11.26 -6.70
CA LYS A 647 -25.50 12.44 -7.45
C LYS A 647 -24.17 12.20 -8.18
N VAL A 648 -23.23 11.49 -7.55
CA VAL A 648 -21.93 11.12 -8.15
C VAL A 648 -22.08 10.20 -9.36
N CYS A 649 -23.06 9.30 -9.31
CA CYS A 649 -23.29 8.30 -10.36
C CYS A 649 -24.25 8.79 -11.47
N ASP A 650 -25.20 9.67 -11.15
CA ASP A 650 -26.24 10.09 -12.10
C ASP A 650 -25.65 10.91 -13.25
N SER A 651 -25.92 10.45 -14.47
CA SER A 651 -25.57 11.14 -15.71
C SER A 651 -26.26 12.49 -15.90
N LYS A 652 -27.42 12.71 -15.25
CA LYS A 652 -28.24 13.92 -15.34
C LYS A 652 -27.91 14.92 -14.24
N SER A 653 -27.33 14.47 -13.13
CA SER A 653 -26.88 15.35 -12.06
C SER A 653 -25.60 16.06 -12.49
N LEU A 654 -25.64 17.39 -12.52
CA LEU A 654 -24.45 18.21 -12.71
C LEU A 654 -23.71 18.30 -11.38
N LEU A 655 -22.55 17.65 -11.29
CA LEU A 655 -21.61 17.94 -10.21
C LEU A 655 -20.99 19.31 -10.51
N VAL A 656 -21.35 20.32 -9.73
CA VAL A 656 -20.87 21.69 -9.90
C VAL A 656 -19.95 22.01 -8.73
N CYS A 657 -18.78 22.57 -9.02
CA CYS A 657 -17.85 23.07 -8.01
C CYS A 657 -17.28 24.42 -8.43
N SER A 658 -16.96 25.27 -7.45
CA SER A 658 -16.19 26.48 -7.69
C SER A 658 -14.71 26.12 -7.89
N LEU A 659 -14.08 26.69 -8.92
CA LEU A 659 -12.64 26.67 -9.10
C LEU A 659 -12.03 27.92 -8.46
N PRO A 660 -10.94 27.77 -7.67
CA PRO A 660 -10.28 28.90 -7.03
C PRO A 660 -9.68 29.90 -8.04
N ASP A 661 -9.11 29.39 -9.14
CA ASP A 661 -8.40 30.21 -10.15
C ASP A 661 -9.02 30.03 -11.55
N SER A 662 -10.28 30.41 -11.72
CA SER A 662 -10.91 30.42 -13.05
C SER A 662 -10.27 31.50 -13.92
N LEU A 663 -9.59 31.10 -15.01
CA LEU A 663 -9.08 31.99 -16.05
C LEU A 663 -10.19 32.73 -16.85
N SER A 664 -11.47 32.55 -16.49
CA SER A 664 -12.60 33.25 -17.10
C SER A 664 -13.31 34.17 -16.10
N ASP A 665 -13.65 35.39 -16.54
CA ASP A 665 -14.33 36.46 -15.78
C ASP A 665 -15.76 36.13 -15.32
N THR A 666 -16.25 34.92 -15.58
CA THR A 666 -17.53 34.44 -15.05
C THR A 666 -17.28 33.55 -13.83
N LEU A 667 -18.01 33.77 -12.73
CA LEU A 667 -17.92 32.97 -11.49
C LEU A 667 -17.67 31.50 -11.81
N GLY A 668 -16.42 31.06 -11.54
CA GLY A 668 -15.75 29.88 -12.07
C GLY A 668 -16.36 28.54 -11.67
N THR A 669 -17.59 28.28 -12.06
CA THR A 669 -18.31 27.04 -11.78
C THR A 669 -17.96 25.99 -12.84
N LYS A 670 -17.31 24.90 -12.43
CA LYS A 670 -16.97 23.77 -13.31
C LYS A 670 -17.98 22.64 -13.18
N ARG A 671 -18.45 22.15 -14.33
CA ARG A 671 -19.28 20.94 -14.43
C ARG A 671 -18.39 19.71 -14.51
N VAL A 672 -18.58 18.76 -13.59
CA VAL A 672 -17.81 17.52 -13.48
C VAL A 672 -18.66 16.35 -13.93
N LYS A 673 -18.19 15.58 -14.91
CA LYS A 673 -18.83 14.35 -15.39
C LYS A 673 -17.88 13.18 -15.27
N THR A 674 -18.33 12.13 -14.58
CA THR A 674 -17.57 10.89 -14.42
C THR A 674 -17.51 10.11 -15.74
N HIS A 675 -16.30 9.73 -16.13
CA HIS A 675 -15.97 8.95 -17.33
C HIS A 675 -16.03 7.45 -17.08
N ALA A 676 -15.58 6.99 -15.89
CA ALA A 676 -15.67 5.61 -15.44
C ALA A 676 -15.72 5.54 -13.90
N HIS A 677 -16.18 4.41 -13.38
CA HIS A 677 -16.30 4.11 -11.95
C HIS A 677 -15.51 2.85 -11.63
N ILE A 678 -14.62 2.92 -10.64
CA ILE A 678 -13.83 1.78 -10.15
C ILE A 678 -14.26 1.49 -8.71
N LEU A 679 -14.73 0.27 -8.48
CA LEU A 679 -15.34 -0.19 -7.22
C LEU A 679 -14.44 -1.25 -6.58
N ILE A 680 -13.98 -1.01 -5.34
CA ILE A 680 -12.98 -1.84 -4.66
C ILE A 680 -13.39 -2.12 -3.20
N GLY A 681 -13.51 -3.40 -2.83
CA GLY A 681 -13.68 -3.82 -1.44
C GLY A 681 -15.05 -3.47 -0.85
N GLY A 682 -15.07 -2.58 0.15
CA GLY A 682 -16.27 -1.99 0.75
C GLY A 682 -16.86 -2.73 1.94
N LYS A 683 -17.31 -1.95 2.94
CA LYS A 683 -17.93 -2.46 4.17
C LYS A 683 -19.28 -3.11 3.89
N LEU A 684 -19.49 -4.29 4.46
CA LEU A 684 -20.81 -4.94 4.52
C LEU A 684 -21.60 -4.53 5.76
N LEU A 685 -20.95 -4.37 6.91
CA LEU A 685 -21.56 -3.92 8.16
C LEU A 685 -20.95 -2.58 8.60
N GLY A 686 -21.70 -1.80 9.38
CA GLY A 686 -21.25 -0.49 9.84
C GLY A 686 -20.98 0.51 8.70
N PHE A 687 -21.69 0.35 7.57
CA PHE A 687 -21.68 1.32 6.47
C PHE A 687 -22.50 2.55 6.84
N ALA A 688 -22.18 3.68 6.21
CA ALA A 688 -23.05 4.84 6.17
C ALA A 688 -24.01 4.74 4.97
N GLY A 689 -25.24 5.22 5.08
CA GLY A 689 -26.24 5.18 4.00
C GLY A 689 -27.38 4.19 4.26
N ILE A 690 -28.30 4.11 3.30
CA ILE A 690 -29.46 3.20 3.39
C ILE A 690 -29.13 1.73 3.12
N MET A 691 -28.01 1.48 2.45
CA MET A 691 -27.47 0.15 2.12
C MET A 691 -25.93 0.22 2.05
N PRO A 692 -25.21 -0.91 1.98
CA PRO A 692 -23.77 -0.90 1.78
C PRO A 692 -23.35 0.02 0.63
N GLY A 693 -22.42 0.94 0.88
CA GLY A 693 -22.15 2.04 -0.06
C GLY A 693 -21.78 1.59 -1.48
N LEU A 694 -20.97 0.54 -1.60
CA LEU A 694 -20.61 -0.01 -2.91
C LEU A 694 -21.78 -0.69 -3.64
N PHE A 695 -22.73 -1.29 -2.92
CA PHE A 695 -23.95 -1.81 -3.54
C PHE A 695 -24.76 -0.66 -4.14
N GLU A 696 -24.86 0.46 -3.41
CA GLU A 696 -25.57 1.65 -3.84
C GLU A 696 -24.91 2.33 -5.04
N GLU A 697 -23.58 2.51 -5.00
CA GLU A 697 -22.80 3.08 -6.10
C GLU A 697 -22.87 2.20 -7.34
N PHE A 698 -22.78 0.88 -7.18
CA PHE A 698 -22.98 -0.07 -8.27
C PHE A 698 -24.38 0.07 -8.89
N LEU A 699 -25.43 0.04 -8.06
CA LEU A 699 -26.82 0.18 -8.49
C LEU A 699 -27.02 1.48 -9.30
N HIS A 700 -26.52 2.60 -8.78
CA HIS A 700 -26.67 3.89 -9.45
C HIS A 700 -25.83 4.00 -10.73
N ALA A 701 -24.61 3.49 -10.74
CA ALA A 701 -23.76 3.48 -11.94
C ALA A 701 -24.36 2.63 -13.06
N VAL A 702 -24.91 1.44 -12.75
CA VAL A 702 -25.59 0.56 -13.71
C VAL A 702 -26.81 1.26 -14.28
N ARG A 703 -27.66 1.83 -13.42
CA ARG A 703 -28.86 2.58 -13.84
C ARG A 703 -28.51 3.76 -14.75
N ALA A 704 -27.43 4.47 -14.43
CA ALA A 704 -26.92 5.60 -15.21
C ALA A 704 -26.09 5.17 -16.43
N LYS A 705 -25.98 3.86 -16.71
CA LYS A 705 -25.25 3.29 -17.87
C LYS A 705 -23.77 3.72 -17.91
N LYS A 706 -23.15 3.90 -16.75
CA LYS A 706 -21.76 4.32 -16.61
C LYS A 706 -20.81 3.12 -16.80
N PRO A 707 -19.58 3.34 -17.32
CA PRO A 707 -18.53 2.33 -17.28
C PRO A 707 -18.16 1.95 -15.85
N ILE A 708 -18.19 0.65 -15.52
CA ILE A 708 -17.93 0.11 -14.17
C ILE A 708 -16.80 -0.91 -14.21
N TYR A 709 -15.85 -0.80 -13.30
CA TYR A 709 -14.84 -1.81 -13.01
C TYR A 709 -15.03 -2.30 -11.58
N LEU A 710 -15.38 -3.57 -11.41
CA LEU A 710 -15.61 -4.17 -10.10
C LEU A 710 -14.43 -5.06 -9.72
N ILE A 711 -13.82 -4.80 -8.56
CA ILE A 711 -12.61 -5.50 -8.09
C ILE A 711 -12.95 -6.30 -6.83
N SER A 712 -13.01 -7.62 -6.95
CA SER A 712 -13.48 -8.55 -5.92
C SER A 712 -12.40 -9.03 -4.95
N GLU A 713 -11.12 -8.95 -5.34
CA GLU A 713 -10.01 -9.61 -4.64
C GLU A 713 -9.94 -9.24 -3.15
N TYR A 714 -10.23 -7.99 -2.84
CA TYR A 714 -10.07 -7.45 -1.49
C TYR A 714 -11.21 -7.81 -0.52
N GLY A 715 -12.30 -8.44 -0.97
CA GLY A 715 -13.41 -8.84 -0.10
C GLY A 715 -14.58 -7.87 -0.08
N GLY A 716 -15.44 -8.00 0.92
CA GLY A 716 -16.53 -7.08 1.19
C GLY A 716 -17.64 -7.05 0.13
N ALA A 717 -18.28 -5.89 0.01
CA ALA A 717 -19.40 -5.69 -0.92
C ALA A 717 -19.02 -5.98 -2.38
N ALA A 718 -17.84 -5.57 -2.83
CA ALA A 718 -17.39 -5.84 -4.19
C ALA A 718 -17.23 -7.35 -4.46
N ALA A 719 -16.72 -8.11 -3.49
CA ALA A 719 -16.57 -9.56 -3.61
C ALA A 719 -17.92 -10.28 -3.66
N LEU A 720 -18.89 -9.87 -2.84
CA LEU A 720 -20.25 -10.44 -2.89
C LEU A 720 -20.95 -10.15 -4.21
N LEU A 721 -20.89 -8.90 -4.70
CA LEU A 721 -21.42 -8.56 -6.02
C LEU A 721 -20.78 -9.43 -7.11
N ALA A 722 -19.45 -9.54 -7.12
CA ALA A 722 -18.73 -10.38 -8.09
C ALA A 722 -19.17 -11.85 -7.99
N LYS A 723 -19.29 -12.39 -6.77
CA LYS A 723 -19.76 -13.75 -6.51
C LYS A 723 -21.15 -13.97 -7.09
N TRP A 724 -22.11 -13.07 -6.85
CA TRP A 724 -23.47 -13.22 -7.37
C TRP A 724 -23.56 -13.02 -8.89
N LEU A 725 -22.70 -12.18 -9.47
CA LEU A 725 -22.65 -11.96 -10.92
C LEU A 725 -22.00 -13.14 -11.67
N ILE A 726 -21.00 -13.80 -11.08
CA ILE A 726 -20.35 -15.00 -11.65
C ILE A 726 -21.21 -16.24 -11.39
N HIS A 727 -21.72 -16.37 -10.17
CA HIS A 727 -22.50 -17.51 -9.70
C HIS A 727 -23.84 -17.02 -9.13
N PRO A 728 -24.82 -16.78 -10.01
CA PRO A 728 -26.17 -16.42 -9.62
C PRO A 728 -26.73 -17.33 -8.53
N PRO A 729 -27.16 -16.78 -7.39
CA PRO A 729 -27.65 -17.58 -6.29
C PRO A 729 -29.06 -18.10 -6.60
N ALA A 730 -29.31 -19.39 -6.37
CA ALA A 730 -30.63 -20.01 -6.63
C ALA A 730 -31.75 -19.46 -5.70
N LYS A 731 -31.37 -18.94 -4.54
CA LYS A 731 -32.24 -18.24 -3.58
C LYS A 731 -31.64 -16.87 -3.30
N GLN A 732 -32.47 -15.92 -2.86
CA GLN A 732 -31.98 -14.61 -2.46
C GLN A 732 -30.91 -14.75 -1.36
N PRO A 733 -29.69 -14.24 -1.56
CA PRO A 733 -28.67 -14.17 -0.52
C PRO A 733 -29.18 -13.35 0.66
N PRO A 734 -28.88 -13.76 1.90
CA PRO A 734 -29.27 -12.99 3.08
C PRO A 734 -28.69 -11.57 3.03
N GLU A 735 -27.46 -11.39 2.52
CA GLU A 735 -26.81 -10.07 2.42
C GLU A 735 -27.46 -9.14 1.38
N LEU A 736 -28.46 -9.61 0.61
CA LEU A 736 -29.32 -8.79 -0.25
C LEU A 736 -30.69 -8.52 0.39
N THR A 737 -30.82 -8.62 1.72
CA THR A 737 -32.06 -8.31 2.44
C THR A 737 -31.83 -7.35 3.59
N ILE A 738 -32.88 -6.61 3.94
CA ILE A 738 -32.86 -5.68 5.09
C ILE A 738 -32.79 -6.47 6.40
N GLU A 739 -33.47 -7.62 6.46
CA GLU A 739 -33.53 -8.48 7.64
C GLU A 739 -32.15 -8.91 8.10
N TYR A 740 -31.25 -9.25 7.17
CA TYR A 740 -29.87 -9.58 7.49
C TYR A 740 -29.19 -8.42 8.22
N TYR A 741 -29.28 -7.19 7.70
CA TYR A 741 -28.65 -6.04 8.33
C TYR A 741 -29.29 -5.64 9.66
N LYS A 742 -30.61 -5.80 9.81
CA LYS A 742 -31.31 -5.59 11.09
C LYS A 742 -30.88 -6.61 12.15
N GLN A 743 -30.65 -7.86 11.76
CA GLN A 743 -30.20 -8.93 12.67
C GLN A 743 -28.73 -8.79 13.08
N HIS A 744 -27.87 -8.29 12.19
CA HIS A 744 -26.42 -8.21 12.42
C HIS A 744 -25.95 -6.81 12.86
N SER A 745 -26.86 -5.83 12.93
CA SER A 745 -26.56 -4.48 13.40
C SER A 745 -27.79 -3.82 14.03
N GLU A 746 -27.85 -3.83 15.36
CA GLU A 746 -28.84 -3.06 16.14
C GLU A 746 -28.85 -1.58 15.72
N LYS A 747 -27.67 -1.01 15.53
CA LYS A 747 -27.49 0.35 15.01
C LYS A 747 -28.20 0.59 13.68
N TYR A 748 -28.15 -0.36 12.75
CA TYR A 748 -28.86 -0.25 11.47
C TYR A 748 -30.37 -0.41 11.64
N ALA A 749 -30.81 -1.32 12.52
CA ALA A 749 -32.24 -1.52 12.80
C ALA A 749 -32.92 -0.26 13.34
N GLU A 750 -32.29 0.42 14.31
CA GLU A 750 -32.75 1.71 14.82
C GLU A 750 -32.79 2.78 13.73
N THR A 751 -31.70 2.89 12.96
CA THR A 751 -31.57 3.87 11.87
C THR A 751 -32.65 3.65 10.81
N PHE A 752 -32.95 2.39 10.49
CA PHE A 752 -33.98 2.01 9.52
C PHE A 752 -35.39 2.47 9.96
N LEU A 753 -35.76 2.22 11.22
CA LEU A 753 -37.05 2.67 11.76
C LEU A 753 -37.19 4.20 11.70
N GLU A 754 -36.11 4.92 11.98
CA GLU A 754 -36.11 6.38 11.94
C GLU A 754 -36.11 6.93 10.51
N LEU A 755 -35.45 6.24 9.57
CA LEU A 755 -35.50 6.57 8.14
C LEU A 755 -36.92 6.54 7.56
N GLU A 756 -37.78 5.64 8.06
CA GLU A 756 -39.18 5.53 7.65
C GLU A 756 -40.05 6.69 8.18
N LYS A 757 -39.70 7.27 9.34
CA LYS A 757 -40.42 8.40 9.94
C LYS A 757 -40.05 9.74 9.32
N LEU A 758 -38.83 9.88 8.80
CA LEU A 758 -38.35 11.16 8.27
C LEU A 758 -39.23 11.62 7.08
N PRO A 759 -39.77 12.85 7.11
CA PRO A 759 -40.60 13.37 6.04
C PRO A 759 -39.82 13.36 4.72
N THR A 760 -40.46 12.93 3.64
CA THR A 760 -39.83 12.85 2.33
C THR A 760 -40.43 13.94 1.45
N THR A 761 -39.73 15.07 1.31
CA THR A 761 -40.21 16.18 0.46
C THR A 761 -39.99 15.91 -1.04
N LEU A 762 -39.14 14.92 -1.37
CA LEU A 762 -38.85 14.48 -2.73
C LEU A 762 -39.34 13.05 -2.98
N PRO A 763 -40.41 12.82 -3.77
CA PRO A 763 -40.98 11.49 -4.04
C PRO A 763 -40.08 10.54 -4.87
N LYS A 764 -38.80 10.87 -5.06
CA LYS A 764 -37.84 10.17 -5.96
C LYS A 764 -36.66 9.51 -5.23
N MET A 765 -36.53 9.63 -3.91
CA MET A 765 -35.51 8.88 -3.17
C MET A 765 -35.96 7.43 -3.01
N PRO A 766 -35.15 6.42 -3.39
CA PRO A 766 -35.51 5.03 -3.15
C PRO A 766 -35.54 4.75 -1.66
N THR A 767 -36.56 4.04 -1.20
CA THR A 767 -36.53 3.44 0.14
C THR A 767 -35.39 2.40 0.21
N PRO A 768 -34.90 2.03 1.41
CA PRO A 768 -33.91 0.96 1.52
C PRO A 768 -34.40 -0.33 0.84
N GLN A 769 -35.69 -0.66 0.98
CA GLN A 769 -36.30 -1.85 0.37
C GLN A 769 -36.27 -1.77 -1.15
N ASP A 770 -36.69 -0.65 -1.72
CA ASP A 770 -36.61 -0.41 -3.17
C ASP A 770 -35.18 -0.54 -3.71
N ALA A 771 -34.18 -0.13 -2.93
CA ALA A 771 -32.78 -0.18 -3.33
C ALA A 771 -32.27 -1.63 -3.39
N PHE A 772 -32.56 -2.44 -2.38
CA PHE A 772 -32.25 -3.87 -2.38
C PHE A 772 -32.98 -4.63 -3.50
N ASP A 773 -34.28 -4.38 -3.68
CA ASP A 773 -35.09 -5.04 -4.71
C ASP A 773 -34.58 -4.71 -6.13
N LYS A 774 -34.22 -3.44 -6.38
CA LYS A 774 -33.65 -3.03 -7.67
C LYS A 774 -32.27 -3.64 -7.91
N LEU A 775 -31.42 -3.69 -6.88
CA LEU A 775 -30.11 -4.33 -7.00
C LEU A 775 -30.25 -5.81 -7.33
N ARG A 776 -31.15 -6.52 -6.63
CA ARG A 776 -31.50 -7.90 -6.93
C ARG A 776 -32.00 -8.06 -8.37
N GLY A 777 -32.93 -7.22 -8.81
CA GLY A 777 -33.45 -7.27 -10.17
C GLY A 777 -32.36 -7.14 -11.24
N TYR A 778 -31.33 -6.32 -10.99
CA TYR A 778 -30.17 -6.24 -11.88
C TYR A 778 -29.31 -7.51 -11.86
N ILE A 779 -29.06 -8.10 -10.69
CA ILE A 779 -28.30 -9.35 -10.55
C ILE A 779 -29.04 -10.49 -11.28
N ASP A 780 -30.36 -10.61 -11.08
CA ASP A 780 -31.20 -11.63 -11.72
C ASP A 780 -31.21 -11.46 -13.25
N GLN A 781 -31.23 -10.22 -13.75
CA GLN A 781 -31.12 -9.94 -15.19
C GLN A 781 -29.79 -10.42 -15.79
N VAL A 782 -28.68 -10.31 -15.06
CA VAL A 782 -27.36 -10.82 -15.51
C VAL A 782 -27.38 -12.33 -15.61
N SER A 783 -27.96 -12.96 -14.60
CA SER A 783 -28.06 -14.41 -14.41
C SER A 783 -28.85 -15.11 -15.51
N GLY A 784 -29.84 -14.41 -16.08
CA GLY A 784 -30.71 -14.90 -17.12
C GLY A 784 -29.95 -15.33 -18.38
N HIS A 785 -29.30 -14.39 -19.09
CA HIS A 785 -28.64 -14.60 -20.40
C HIS A 785 -27.53 -13.53 -20.64
N GLY A 786 -26.94 -12.95 -19.59
CA GLY A 786 -26.31 -11.62 -19.64
C GLY A 786 -24.82 -11.57 -20.00
N ASP A 787 -24.51 -10.91 -21.11
CA ASP A 787 -23.16 -10.43 -21.42
C ASP A 787 -22.75 -9.30 -20.46
N LEU A 788 -21.86 -9.60 -19.50
CA LEU A 788 -21.25 -8.63 -18.56
C LEU A 788 -20.76 -7.33 -19.23
N ALA A 789 -20.30 -7.37 -20.49
CA ALA A 789 -19.85 -6.18 -21.21
C ALA A 789 -21.00 -5.16 -21.43
N LYS A 790 -22.24 -5.62 -21.59
CA LYS A 790 -23.43 -4.75 -21.77
C LYS A 790 -23.82 -4.02 -20.49
N ILE A 791 -23.52 -4.62 -19.35
CA ILE A 791 -23.86 -4.13 -18.01
C ILE A 791 -22.78 -3.16 -17.55
N PHE A 792 -21.53 -3.63 -17.54
CA PHE A 792 -20.41 -2.83 -17.07
C PHE A 792 -20.00 -1.75 -18.06
N ARG A 793 -20.23 -1.92 -19.36
CA ARG A 793 -19.96 -0.89 -20.41
C ARG A 793 -18.57 -0.29 -20.32
N ASN A 794 -17.62 -1.11 -19.91
CA ASN A 794 -16.29 -0.69 -19.49
C ASN A 794 -15.22 -0.97 -20.54
N GLY A 795 -15.62 -1.18 -21.80
CA GLY A 795 -14.69 -1.46 -22.90
C GLY A 795 -14.00 -2.83 -22.84
N LEU A 796 -14.36 -3.68 -21.85
CA LEU A 796 -13.91 -5.07 -21.77
C LEU A 796 -14.95 -6.02 -22.36
N THR A 797 -14.47 -7.14 -22.90
CA THR A 797 -15.33 -8.27 -23.32
C THR A 797 -15.95 -8.98 -22.11
N HIS A 798 -16.91 -9.86 -22.37
CA HIS A 798 -17.49 -10.73 -21.32
C HIS A 798 -16.41 -11.51 -20.55
N TYR A 799 -15.50 -12.16 -21.26
CA TYR A 799 -14.45 -12.98 -20.67
C TYR A 799 -13.40 -12.15 -19.93
N GLU A 800 -13.02 -10.98 -20.45
CA GLU A 800 -12.12 -10.07 -19.73
C GLU A 800 -12.76 -9.52 -18.44
N ASN A 801 -14.08 -9.36 -18.42
CA ASN A 801 -14.80 -9.01 -17.20
C ASN A 801 -14.83 -10.18 -16.20
N LEU A 802 -15.05 -11.42 -16.65
CA LEU A 802 -14.92 -12.60 -15.79
C LEU A 802 -13.51 -12.72 -15.21
N ASP A 803 -12.50 -12.47 -16.03
CA ASP A 803 -11.10 -12.43 -15.60
C ASP A 803 -10.88 -11.35 -14.54
N LEU A 804 -11.43 -10.13 -14.73
CA LEU A 804 -11.31 -9.04 -13.75
C LEU A 804 -12.01 -9.39 -12.42
N LEU A 805 -13.22 -9.96 -12.49
CA LEU A 805 -13.99 -10.37 -11.31
C LEU A 805 -13.36 -11.54 -10.56
N SER A 806 -12.43 -12.27 -11.17
CA SER A 806 -11.72 -13.41 -10.58
C SER A 806 -10.23 -13.15 -10.37
N ALA A 807 -9.74 -11.95 -10.68
CA ALA A 807 -8.31 -11.66 -10.69
C ALA A 807 -7.74 -11.52 -9.28
N GLY A 808 -6.93 -12.49 -8.84
CA GLY A 808 -6.26 -12.47 -7.54
C GLY A 808 -4.97 -11.65 -7.47
N ASN A 809 -4.72 -10.74 -8.42
CA ASN A 809 -3.48 -9.98 -8.45
C ASN A 809 -3.63 -8.58 -9.06
N SER A 810 -3.07 -7.59 -8.37
CA SER A 810 -3.12 -6.17 -8.71
C SER A 810 -2.59 -5.84 -10.10
N GLY A 811 -1.57 -6.53 -10.60
CA GLY A 811 -1.07 -6.28 -11.95
C GLY A 811 -2.02 -6.70 -13.07
N THR A 812 -2.75 -7.81 -12.89
CA THR A 812 -3.78 -8.26 -13.85
C THR A 812 -4.98 -7.33 -13.81
N ILE A 813 -5.42 -6.97 -12.59
CA ILE A 813 -6.48 -6.01 -12.33
C ILE A 813 -6.18 -4.68 -13.07
N SER A 814 -5.01 -4.08 -12.82
CA SER A 814 -4.63 -2.82 -13.45
C SER A 814 -4.59 -2.91 -14.97
N ARG A 815 -4.00 -3.98 -15.53
CA ARG A 815 -3.95 -4.20 -16.99
C ARG A 815 -5.34 -4.25 -17.62
N LEU A 816 -6.27 -4.98 -17.02
CA LEU A 816 -7.64 -5.08 -17.51
C LEU A 816 -8.35 -3.74 -17.41
N ILE A 817 -8.22 -3.02 -16.30
CA ILE A 817 -8.83 -1.69 -16.16
C ILE A 817 -8.29 -0.71 -17.20
N TRP A 818 -6.97 -0.62 -17.39
CA TRP A 818 -6.40 0.26 -18.42
C TRP A 818 -6.83 -0.13 -19.84
N THR A 819 -6.93 -1.44 -20.11
CA THR A 819 -7.42 -1.94 -21.40
C THR A 819 -8.85 -1.49 -21.64
N GLY A 820 -9.72 -1.66 -20.64
CA GLY A 820 -11.11 -1.22 -20.73
C GLY A 820 -11.22 0.28 -20.94
N ILE A 821 -10.48 1.08 -20.16
CA ILE A 821 -10.53 2.55 -20.24
C ILE A 821 -10.04 3.01 -21.61
N GLY A 822 -8.97 2.41 -22.15
CA GLY A 822 -8.47 2.73 -23.49
C GLY A 822 -9.45 2.40 -24.62
N ASN A 823 -10.33 1.42 -24.41
CA ASN A 823 -11.36 1.02 -25.37
C ASN A 823 -12.64 1.87 -25.28
N LEU A 824 -12.80 2.73 -24.27
CA LEU A 824 -13.94 3.64 -24.17
C LEU A 824 -13.83 4.67 -25.31
N LYS A 825 -14.77 4.61 -26.27
CA LYS A 825 -14.84 5.59 -27.36
C LYS A 825 -14.94 7.00 -26.77
N SER A 826 -14.12 7.93 -27.27
CA SER A 826 -14.25 9.34 -26.92
C SER A 826 -15.62 9.83 -27.40
N THR A 827 -16.57 9.95 -26.47
CA THR A 827 -17.84 10.65 -26.68
C THR A 827 -17.56 12.14 -26.85
N THR A 828 -17.05 12.51 -28.02
CA THR A 828 -16.83 13.90 -28.42
C THR A 828 -17.20 14.01 -29.90
N LYS A 829 -18.48 14.24 -30.18
CA LYS A 829 -18.98 15.20 -31.19
C LYS A 829 -20.49 15.18 -31.49
N LYS A 830 -21.29 14.19 -31.04
CA LYS A 830 -22.71 14.11 -31.47
C LYS A 830 -23.80 14.41 -30.42
N GLU A 831 -23.48 14.59 -29.14
CA GLU A 831 -24.51 14.87 -28.11
C GLU A 831 -24.61 16.36 -27.71
N THR A 832 -23.69 17.22 -28.15
CA THR A 832 -23.70 18.64 -27.80
C THR A 832 -24.53 19.52 -28.75
N GLU A 833 -25.00 19.01 -29.89
CA GLU A 833 -25.73 19.81 -30.90
C GLU A 833 -27.26 19.60 -30.91
N HIS A 834 -27.83 18.81 -29.99
CA HIS A 834 -29.28 18.57 -29.95
C HIS A 834 -29.99 18.95 -28.64
N GLN A 835 -29.36 19.78 -27.80
CA GLN A 835 -30.03 20.37 -26.62
C GLN A 835 -29.74 21.86 -26.46
N ILE A 836 -29.73 22.61 -27.55
CA ILE A 836 -29.87 24.08 -27.51
C ILE A 836 -30.88 24.51 -28.59
N ALA A 837 -32.15 24.50 -28.21
CA ALA A 837 -33.18 25.42 -28.67
C ALA A 837 -34.30 25.37 -27.60
N PRO A 838 -34.92 26.52 -27.27
CA PRO A 838 -35.39 26.86 -25.93
C PRO A 838 -36.50 25.97 -25.35
#